data_AF-A0A1F5S0S6-F1
#
_entry.id   AF-A0A1F5S0S6-F1
#
_cell.length_a   1.000
_cell.length_b   1.000
_cell.length_c   1.000
_cell.angle_alpha   90.00
_cell.angle_beta   90.00
_cell.angle_gamma   90.00
#
_symmetry.space_group_name_H-M   'P 1'
#
loop_
_entity.id
_entity.type
_entity.pdbx_description
1 polymer ?
#
loop_
_entity_poly.entity_id
_entity_poly.type
_entity_poly.pdbx_seq_one_letter_code
_entity_poly.pdbx_strand_id
1 'polypeptide(L)'
;MPIKESIKRGMEFIAKEQLPDGGFFSLASFDPNDFSNAKKCPAVFSTALILQNLNELGESLATGKTSPTPLRMGIVKNIKDKAAEFLLNQKSENWTFNYWARDAKEAKEMPYPEDMDDTSCALSALYKYDKKIIGGNVLGKFVLTLAALEETEGGPYRTWLVGADANKIWRELDLAVNSNIAYFLSLVGVELENLNSFIEEKISKGDISSPYYKSPYPIAYFISRFYKGSEKEVLADFILKKRNNDGYWENPLNTALAVLALINLGKLESASLRESDSIKSAIEYIIKSQNSSGGWATYPFYTGIKNFYAGSSALTASYCVLALAKYFKESEVSEKVEIMEKDSEEEKFIGKIKRELYEKINQLPQDAAIEADGIIKKILKTDKKHPILTLPYLFRKSWGDKGAIISDETVSELGIANFLGWAAYSIYDDFLDKEGNEKLLPLANIFLRELTIIFSGTSPNPSLVRRGDGNWPLSVRGAQAGSLSFLNFFKKTMSKLDAANIWEIKNCRTNVNDKKFLIPEKLPDFGDYRKLAEKSMGHALGPAAIMFALGCNEEDEEFKNLLSFFRHYIIARQLNDDAHDWLDDLKKGQINSAGVKVLEKYREAAEGFDPDWADLEKIFWYEVAEDICNKVLEHVDLARKTLARVAIIEKPGIMEKLLEPAEASAKKAINERAETIKFLRAFR
;
A
#
# COMPACT_ATOMS: atom_id res chain seq x y z
N MET A 1 -29.05 5.70 22.16
CA MET A 1 -27.81 5.27 22.85
C MET A 1 -26.62 5.72 22.01
N PRO A 2 -25.56 6.31 22.58
CA PRO A 2 -24.36 6.67 21.82
C PRO A 2 -23.66 5.44 21.20
N ILE A 3 -23.09 5.59 20.00
CA ILE A 3 -22.38 4.51 19.28
C ILE A 3 -21.29 3.88 20.16
N LYS A 4 -20.48 4.69 20.86
CA LYS A 4 -19.41 4.22 21.77
C LYS A 4 -19.93 3.31 22.88
N GLU A 5 -21.12 3.59 23.42
CA GLU A 5 -21.72 2.76 24.47
C GLU A 5 -22.27 1.45 23.90
N SER A 6 -22.86 1.48 22.70
CA SER A 6 -23.32 0.26 22.02
C SER A 6 -22.16 -0.68 21.70
N ILE A 7 -21.04 -0.15 21.19
CA ILE A 7 -19.79 -0.90 20.95
C ILE A 7 -19.31 -1.56 22.25
N LYS A 8 -19.25 -0.79 23.36
CA LYS A 8 -18.78 -1.28 24.66
C LYS A 8 -19.64 -2.45 25.16
N ARG A 9 -20.97 -2.29 25.18
CA ARG A 9 -21.90 -3.34 25.63
C ARG A 9 -21.81 -4.59 24.75
N GLY A 10 -21.61 -4.42 23.44
CA GLY A 10 -21.39 -5.53 22.50
C GLY A 10 -20.10 -6.29 22.79
N MET A 11 -19.02 -5.58 23.11
CA MET A 11 -17.74 -6.22 23.48
C MET A 11 -17.82 -6.99 24.80
N GLU A 12 -18.48 -6.42 25.81
CA GLU A 12 -18.73 -7.10 27.09
C GLU A 12 -19.59 -8.36 26.89
N PHE A 13 -20.58 -8.29 26.01
CA PHE A 13 -21.39 -9.44 25.63
C PHE A 13 -20.56 -10.54 24.95
N ILE A 14 -19.74 -10.21 23.95
CA ILE A 14 -18.85 -11.19 23.29
C ILE A 14 -17.91 -11.84 24.30
N ALA A 15 -17.34 -11.06 25.24
CA ALA A 15 -16.49 -11.59 26.29
C ALA A 15 -17.18 -12.65 27.15
N LYS A 16 -18.47 -12.43 27.45
CA LYS A 16 -19.28 -13.32 28.28
C LYS A 16 -19.68 -14.61 27.55
N GLU A 17 -19.85 -14.55 26.23
CA GLU A 17 -20.21 -15.71 25.40
C GLU A 17 -19.01 -16.60 25.04
N GLN A 18 -17.77 -16.15 25.29
CA GLN A 18 -16.57 -16.94 25.02
C GLN A 18 -16.48 -18.13 25.99
N LEU A 19 -16.18 -19.31 25.45
CA LEU A 19 -16.04 -20.55 26.20
C LEU A 19 -14.70 -20.63 26.97
N PRO A 20 -14.59 -21.51 27.97
CA PRO A 20 -13.34 -21.68 28.73
C PRO A 20 -12.13 -22.06 27.89
N ASP A 21 -12.33 -22.80 26.80
CA ASP A 21 -11.30 -23.21 25.82
C ASP A 21 -10.92 -22.09 24.83
N GLY A 22 -11.59 -20.93 24.91
CA GLY A 22 -11.40 -19.78 24.03
C GLY A 22 -12.27 -19.76 22.78
N GLY A 23 -12.99 -20.85 22.51
CA GLY A 23 -13.90 -20.97 21.37
C GLY A 23 -15.25 -20.27 21.58
N PHE A 24 -16.08 -20.31 20.54
CA PHE A 24 -17.47 -19.86 20.56
C PHE A 24 -18.37 -20.93 19.97
N PHE A 25 -19.56 -21.13 20.56
CA PHE A 25 -20.55 -22.00 19.95
C PHE A 25 -21.18 -21.35 18.70
N SER A 26 -21.39 -22.17 17.68
CA SER A 26 -22.45 -21.96 16.69
C SER A 26 -23.73 -22.62 17.18
N LEU A 27 -24.89 -22.06 16.89
CA LEU A 27 -26.19 -22.66 17.15
C LEU A 27 -26.75 -23.19 15.84
N ALA A 28 -27.28 -24.40 15.83
CA ALA A 28 -27.91 -25.04 14.68
C ALA A 28 -29.42 -25.20 14.89
N SER A 29 -30.23 -24.68 13.98
CA SER A 29 -31.69 -24.79 13.98
C SER A 29 -32.22 -25.27 12.64
N PHE A 30 -33.35 -25.97 12.63
CA PHE A 30 -34.09 -26.27 11.40
C PHE A 30 -35.02 -25.13 10.98
N ASP A 31 -35.28 -24.17 11.88
CA ASP A 31 -36.05 -22.95 11.59
C ASP A 31 -35.09 -21.76 11.47
N PRO A 32 -35.05 -21.05 10.33
CA PRO A 32 -34.17 -19.88 10.16
C PRO A 32 -34.56 -18.70 11.05
N ASN A 33 -35.78 -18.68 11.60
CA ASN A 33 -36.29 -17.57 12.41
C ASN A 33 -36.32 -17.89 13.90
N ASP A 34 -36.10 -19.14 14.31
CA ASP A 34 -36.16 -19.56 15.71
C ASP A 34 -34.94 -20.40 16.12
N PHE A 35 -34.14 -19.84 17.03
CA PHE A 35 -33.00 -20.51 17.65
C PHE A 35 -33.22 -20.87 19.13
N SER A 36 -34.46 -20.76 19.63
CA SER A 36 -34.79 -21.04 21.04
C SER A 36 -34.48 -22.49 21.45
N ASN A 37 -34.66 -23.44 20.52
CA ASN A 37 -34.39 -24.86 20.69
C ASN A 37 -33.15 -25.34 19.89
N ALA A 38 -32.25 -24.42 19.53
CA ALA A 38 -31.11 -24.74 18.68
C ALA A 38 -30.07 -25.63 19.39
N LYS A 39 -29.46 -26.54 18.62
CA LYS A 39 -28.34 -27.36 19.11
C LYS A 39 -27.08 -26.50 19.16
N LYS A 40 -26.33 -26.55 20.27
CA LYS A 40 -24.99 -25.97 20.35
C LYS A 40 -23.99 -26.84 19.60
N CYS A 41 -23.22 -26.21 18.71
CA CYS A 41 -22.24 -26.83 17.84
C CYS A 41 -20.87 -26.21 18.11
N PRO A 42 -19.87 -27.00 18.58
CA PRO A 42 -18.50 -26.54 18.75
C PRO A 42 -17.81 -26.45 17.38
N ALA A 43 -18.03 -25.34 16.67
CA ALA A 43 -17.55 -25.12 15.32
C ALA A 43 -16.33 -24.17 15.30
N VAL A 44 -15.32 -24.50 14.50
CA VAL A 44 -14.11 -23.67 14.34
C VAL A 44 -14.46 -22.36 13.63
N PHE A 45 -15.30 -22.44 12.59
CA PHE A 45 -15.67 -21.34 11.71
C PHE A 45 -16.10 -20.05 12.43
N SER A 46 -17.01 -20.18 13.41
CA SER A 46 -17.53 -19.02 14.14
C SER A 46 -16.44 -18.32 14.95
N THR A 47 -15.54 -19.08 15.57
CA THR A 47 -14.41 -18.54 16.33
C THR A 47 -13.43 -17.81 15.41
N ALA A 48 -13.15 -18.37 14.22
CA ALA A 48 -12.30 -17.74 13.22
C ALA A 48 -12.85 -16.39 12.76
N LEU A 49 -14.13 -16.31 12.40
CA LEU A 49 -14.76 -15.05 11.99
C LEU A 49 -14.83 -14.01 13.12
N ILE A 50 -15.15 -14.44 14.35
CA ILE A 50 -15.15 -13.54 15.51
C ILE A 50 -13.74 -12.97 15.74
N LEU A 51 -12.70 -13.81 15.70
CA LEU A 51 -11.32 -13.34 15.84
C LEU A 51 -10.91 -12.38 14.72
N GLN A 52 -11.29 -12.65 13.47
CA GLN A 52 -11.07 -11.70 12.35
C GLN A 52 -11.70 -10.33 12.66
N ASN A 53 -12.97 -10.32 13.09
CA ASN A 53 -13.67 -9.08 13.42
C ASN A 53 -13.00 -8.32 14.57
N LEU A 54 -12.52 -9.03 15.60
CA LEU A 54 -11.80 -8.45 16.73
C LEU A 54 -10.42 -7.91 16.35
N ASN A 55 -9.73 -8.53 15.38
CA ASN A 55 -8.49 -8.00 14.83
C ASN A 55 -8.70 -6.65 14.14
N GLU A 56 -9.72 -6.55 13.29
CA GLU A 56 -10.07 -5.30 12.60
C GLU A 56 -10.56 -4.20 13.55
N LEU A 57 -11.21 -4.58 14.64
CA LEU A 57 -11.64 -3.65 15.68
C LEU A 57 -10.43 -2.99 16.37
N GLY A 58 -9.37 -3.76 16.65
CA GLY A 58 -8.14 -3.24 17.24
C GLY A 58 -7.49 -2.15 16.38
N GLU A 59 -7.42 -2.38 15.07
CA GLU A 59 -6.91 -1.39 14.09
C GLU A 59 -7.81 -0.16 13.98
N SER A 60 -9.12 -0.34 14.12
CA SER A 60 -10.10 0.75 14.03
C SER A 60 -10.09 1.63 15.28
N LEU A 61 -9.85 1.07 16.46
CA LEU A 61 -9.85 1.80 17.73
C LEU A 61 -8.47 2.38 18.12
N ALA A 62 -7.36 1.84 17.61
CA ALA A 62 -6.01 2.27 17.98
C ALA A 62 -5.55 3.61 17.36
N THR A 63 -6.21 4.10 16.30
CA THR A 63 -5.75 5.27 15.53
C THR A 63 -6.28 6.62 16.05
N GLY A 64 -7.07 6.65 17.11
CA GLY A 64 -7.54 7.89 17.75
C GLY A 64 -6.56 8.41 18.80
N LYS A 65 -6.04 9.65 18.65
CA LYS A 65 -5.21 10.33 19.67
C LYS A 65 -5.91 10.51 21.03
N THR A 66 -7.23 10.32 21.10
CA THR A 66 -7.97 10.15 22.35
C THR A 66 -7.91 8.68 22.75
N SER A 67 -6.85 8.35 23.49
CA SER A 67 -6.58 7.04 24.09
C SER A 67 -7.87 6.27 24.43
N PRO A 68 -8.11 5.07 23.87
CA PRO A 68 -9.12 4.19 24.43
C PRO A 68 -8.68 3.85 25.86
N THR A 69 -9.53 4.13 26.85
CA THR A 69 -9.29 3.80 28.26
C THR A 69 -8.63 2.41 28.40
N PRO A 70 -7.51 2.26 29.13
CA PRO A 70 -6.71 1.03 29.20
C PRO A 70 -7.49 -0.26 29.47
N LEU A 71 -8.59 -0.17 30.22
CA LEU A 71 -9.51 -1.27 30.51
C LEU A 71 -10.12 -1.93 29.25
N ARG A 72 -10.34 -1.13 28.18
CA ARG A 72 -11.00 -1.57 26.93
C ARG A 72 -10.08 -2.43 26.05
N MET A 73 -8.78 -2.13 26.04
CA MET A 73 -7.79 -2.95 25.34
C MET A 73 -7.57 -4.29 26.04
N GLY A 74 -7.66 -4.34 27.38
CA GLY A 74 -7.51 -5.57 28.16
C GLY A 74 -8.54 -6.63 27.83
N ILE A 75 -9.83 -6.26 27.75
CA ILE A 75 -10.92 -7.19 27.44
C ILE A 75 -10.78 -7.72 26.01
N VAL A 76 -10.62 -6.83 25.01
CA VAL A 76 -10.47 -7.22 23.60
C VAL A 76 -9.26 -8.14 23.42
N LYS A 77 -8.11 -7.75 24.00
CA LYS A 77 -6.88 -8.55 23.93
C LYS A 77 -7.08 -9.93 24.53
N ASN A 78 -7.67 -10.03 25.71
CA ASN A 78 -7.90 -11.33 26.35
C ASN A 78 -8.81 -12.25 25.51
N ILE A 79 -9.87 -11.71 24.91
CA ILE A 79 -10.75 -12.51 24.03
C ILE A 79 -9.96 -13.00 22.81
N LYS A 80 -9.18 -12.11 22.19
CA LYS A 80 -8.34 -12.42 21.03
C LYS A 80 -7.31 -13.50 21.35
N ASP A 81 -6.57 -13.34 22.44
CA ASP A 81 -5.49 -14.24 22.84
C ASP A 81 -6.05 -15.67 23.03
N LYS A 82 -7.20 -15.81 23.70
CA LYS A 82 -7.89 -17.09 23.89
C LYS A 82 -8.45 -17.68 22.59
N ALA A 83 -9.05 -16.86 21.73
CA ALA A 83 -9.58 -17.34 20.45
C ALA A 83 -8.45 -17.78 19.51
N ALA A 84 -7.31 -17.09 19.52
CA ALA A 84 -6.13 -17.48 18.76
C ALA A 84 -5.53 -18.79 19.29
N GLU A 85 -5.42 -18.94 20.62
CA GLU A 85 -5.00 -20.19 21.27
C GLU A 85 -5.92 -21.35 20.90
N PHE A 86 -7.24 -21.14 20.96
CA PHE A 86 -8.23 -22.11 20.48
C PHE A 86 -7.92 -22.55 19.04
N LEU A 87 -7.85 -21.62 18.08
CA LEU A 87 -7.58 -21.97 16.68
C LEU A 87 -6.25 -22.69 16.49
N LEU A 88 -5.19 -22.28 17.20
CA LEU A 88 -3.88 -22.96 17.14
C LEU A 88 -3.96 -24.42 17.59
N ASN A 89 -4.86 -24.74 18.52
CA ASN A 89 -5.12 -26.12 18.97
C ASN A 89 -6.02 -26.91 18.00
N GLN A 90 -6.69 -26.25 17.05
CA GLN A 90 -7.61 -26.87 16.09
C GLN A 90 -6.99 -27.12 14.70
N LYS A 91 -5.76 -26.67 14.43
CA LYS A 91 -5.09 -26.92 13.14
C LYS A 91 -4.62 -28.37 12.99
N SER A 92 -4.60 -28.88 11.76
CA SER A 92 -3.96 -30.16 11.44
C SER A 92 -2.43 -30.02 11.36
N GLU A 93 -1.73 -31.13 11.10
CA GLU A 93 -0.31 -31.09 10.73
C GLU A 93 -0.06 -30.30 9.43
N ASN A 94 -1.04 -30.29 8.52
CA ASN A 94 -1.01 -29.56 7.26
C ASN A 94 -1.50 -28.11 7.36
N TRP A 95 -1.76 -27.61 8.58
CA TRP A 95 -2.29 -26.26 8.82
C TRP A 95 -3.67 -26.00 8.19
N THR A 96 -4.44 -27.07 8.04
CA THR A 96 -5.82 -27.07 7.57
C THR A 96 -6.77 -27.24 8.75
N PHE A 97 -8.02 -26.84 8.57
CA PHE A 97 -9.03 -26.75 9.62
C PHE A 97 -10.29 -27.50 9.22
N ASN A 98 -11.02 -27.96 10.23
CA ASN A 98 -12.26 -28.69 10.07
C ASN A 98 -13.41 -27.88 10.65
N TYR A 99 -14.61 -28.10 10.12
CA TYR A 99 -15.84 -27.57 10.68
C TYR A 99 -15.99 -27.82 12.19
N TRP A 100 -15.78 -29.06 12.63
CA TRP A 100 -15.86 -29.42 14.05
C TRP A 100 -14.56 -29.12 14.78
N ALA A 101 -14.65 -28.62 16.01
CA ALA A 101 -13.53 -28.65 16.93
C ALA A 101 -13.07 -30.11 17.11
N ARG A 102 -11.77 -30.38 17.00
CA ARG A 102 -11.18 -31.72 16.97
C ARG A 102 -11.40 -32.52 18.25
N ASP A 103 -11.51 -31.83 19.37
CA ASP A 103 -11.80 -32.40 20.69
C ASP A 103 -13.30 -32.59 20.95
N ALA A 104 -14.17 -32.10 20.06
CA ALA A 104 -15.61 -32.27 20.18
C ALA A 104 -16.03 -33.71 19.90
N LYS A 105 -17.15 -34.10 20.53
CA LYS A 105 -17.80 -35.39 20.30
C LYS A 105 -18.27 -35.53 18.85
N GLU A 106 -18.78 -34.44 18.27
CA GLU A 106 -19.25 -34.37 16.88
C GLU A 106 -18.16 -34.70 15.86
N ALA A 107 -16.90 -34.33 16.09
CA ALA A 107 -15.80 -34.67 15.19
C ALA A 107 -15.62 -36.19 15.02
N LYS A 108 -16.00 -36.98 16.04
CA LYS A 108 -15.97 -38.45 16.00
C LYS A 108 -17.26 -39.06 15.45
N GLU A 109 -18.41 -38.48 15.80
CA GLU A 109 -19.72 -39.05 15.46
C GLU A 109 -20.24 -38.62 14.08
N MET A 110 -19.80 -37.47 13.58
CA MET A 110 -20.21 -36.90 12.30
C MET A 110 -18.99 -36.27 11.59
N PRO A 111 -17.98 -37.08 11.24
CA PRO A 111 -16.75 -36.54 10.65
C PRO A 111 -17.04 -35.86 9.32
N TYR A 112 -16.56 -34.62 9.19
CA TYR A 112 -16.48 -33.92 7.91
C TYR A 112 -15.03 -33.96 7.41
N PRO A 113 -14.80 -33.94 6.08
CA PRO A 113 -13.50 -33.57 5.56
C PRO A 113 -13.13 -32.16 6.01
N GLU A 114 -11.83 -31.87 6.05
CA GLU A 114 -11.38 -30.49 6.17
C GLU A 114 -11.73 -29.72 4.90
N ASP A 115 -11.86 -28.40 5.02
CA ASP A 115 -12.29 -27.54 3.93
C ASP A 115 -11.54 -26.20 3.91
N MET A 116 -11.62 -25.55 2.76
CA MET A 116 -10.94 -24.27 2.53
C MET A 116 -11.68 -23.08 3.12
N ASP A 117 -12.95 -23.20 3.50
CA ASP A 117 -13.71 -22.09 4.10
C ASP A 117 -13.21 -21.86 5.53
N ASP A 118 -13.23 -22.93 6.34
CA ASP A 118 -12.68 -22.98 7.69
C ASP A 118 -11.17 -22.69 7.69
N THR A 119 -10.43 -23.29 6.75
CA THR A 119 -8.97 -23.11 6.66
C THR A 119 -8.60 -21.66 6.35
N SER A 120 -9.14 -21.07 5.27
CA SER A 120 -8.80 -19.69 4.90
C SER A 120 -9.29 -18.67 5.92
N CYS A 121 -10.43 -18.92 6.57
CA CYS A 121 -10.89 -18.07 7.66
C CYS A 121 -9.98 -18.15 8.89
N ALA A 122 -9.58 -19.34 9.33
CA ALA A 122 -8.70 -19.50 10.48
C ALA A 122 -7.31 -18.93 10.24
N LEU A 123 -6.72 -19.17 9.06
CA LEU A 123 -5.42 -18.60 8.68
C LEU A 123 -5.47 -17.07 8.58
N SER A 124 -6.53 -16.50 8.00
CA SER A 124 -6.74 -15.04 7.99
C SER A 124 -6.84 -14.46 9.40
N ALA A 125 -7.56 -15.15 10.31
CA ALA A 125 -7.71 -14.74 11.69
C ALA A 125 -6.36 -14.75 12.44
N LEU A 126 -5.59 -15.82 12.29
CA LEU A 126 -4.28 -15.97 12.92
C LEU A 126 -3.25 -15.00 12.35
N TYR A 127 -3.22 -14.78 11.03
CA TYR A 127 -2.32 -13.82 10.38
C TYR A 127 -2.55 -12.39 10.88
N LYS A 128 -3.82 -11.97 10.99
CA LYS A 128 -4.17 -10.64 11.51
C LYS A 128 -3.98 -10.50 13.02
N TYR A 129 -3.97 -11.62 13.75
CA TYR A 129 -3.66 -11.64 15.17
C TYR A 129 -2.16 -11.45 15.41
N ASP A 130 -1.33 -12.28 14.76
CA ASP A 130 0.13 -12.14 14.72
C ASP A 130 0.68 -12.74 13.42
N LYS A 131 1.21 -11.88 12.55
CA LYS A 131 1.77 -12.26 11.25
C LYS A 131 2.88 -13.30 11.37
N LYS A 132 3.59 -13.35 12.50
CA LYS A 132 4.69 -14.31 12.73
C LYS A 132 4.21 -15.76 12.85
N ILE A 133 2.92 -15.98 13.14
CA ILE A 133 2.35 -17.33 13.21
C ILE A 133 2.37 -17.99 11.83
N ILE A 134 2.17 -17.21 10.77
CA ILE A 134 2.10 -17.68 9.39
C ILE A 134 3.43 -17.35 8.68
N GLY A 135 4.45 -18.16 8.95
CA GLY A 135 5.74 -18.09 8.27
C GLY A 135 5.79 -18.92 6.98
N GLY A 136 6.95 -18.91 6.31
CA GLY A 136 7.14 -19.61 5.02
C GLY A 136 6.75 -21.09 5.00
N ASN A 137 6.92 -21.83 6.11
CA ASN A 137 6.49 -23.23 6.20
C ASN A 137 4.96 -23.41 6.16
N VAL A 138 4.22 -22.51 6.79
CA VAL A 138 2.74 -22.53 6.78
C VAL A 138 2.24 -22.19 5.38
N LEU A 139 2.83 -21.18 4.76
CA LEU A 139 2.52 -20.79 3.38
C LEU A 139 2.82 -21.92 2.38
N GLY A 140 3.96 -22.61 2.52
CA GLY A 140 4.28 -23.76 1.68
C GLY A 140 3.21 -24.86 1.74
N LYS A 141 2.75 -25.21 2.95
CA LYS A 141 1.66 -26.18 3.14
C LYS A 141 0.33 -25.71 2.55
N PHE A 142 0.01 -24.43 2.71
CA PHE A 142 -1.20 -23.84 2.14
C PHE A 142 -1.17 -23.87 0.60
N VAL A 143 -0.04 -23.52 -0.02
CA VAL A 143 0.13 -23.57 -1.48
C VAL A 143 0.03 -25.00 -2.01
N LEU A 144 0.66 -25.98 -1.34
CA LEU A 144 0.50 -27.40 -1.71
C LEU A 144 -0.95 -27.86 -1.62
N THR A 145 -1.69 -27.36 -0.62
CA THR A 145 -3.13 -27.64 -0.48
C THR A 145 -3.92 -27.01 -1.64
N LEU A 146 -3.64 -25.75 -2.00
CA LEU A 146 -4.28 -25.07 -3.12
C LEU A 146 -4.01 -25.78 -4.45
N ALA A 147 -2.76 -26.16 -4.73
CA ALA A 147 -2.39 -26.89 -5.94
C ALA A 147 -3.11 -28.23 -6.06
N ALA A 148 -3.42 -28.91 -4.94
CA ALA A 148 -4.19 -30.14 -4.95
C ALA A 148 -5.70 -29.92 -5.21
N LEU A 149 -6.20 -28.69 -5.04
CA LEU A 149 -7.63 -28.35 -5.11
C LEU A 149 -7.99 -27.48 -6.32
N GLU A 150 -7.00 -27.01 -7.08
CA GLU A 150 -7.21 -26.09 -8.18
C GLU A 150 -7.88 -26.78 -9.37
N GLU A 151 -8.89 -26.12 -9.94
CA GLU A 151 -9.51 -26.56 -11.20
C GLU A 151 -8.65 -26.16 -12.40
N THR A 152 -8.01 -25.00 -12.30
CA THR A 152 -7.03 -24.45 -13.23
C THR A 152 -5.91 -23.79 -12.42
N GLU A 153 -4.70 -23.71 -12.99
CA GLU A 153 -3.55 -23.11 -12.33
C GLU A 153 -3.89 -21.72 -11.76
N GLY A 154 -3.70 -21.53 -10.45
CA GLY A 154 -4.04 -20.27 -9.79
C GLY A 154 -5.53 -20.09 -9.45
N GLY A 155 -6.32 -21.16 -9.50
CA GLY A 155 -7.73 -21.19 -9.10
C GLY A 155 -8.71 -21.13 -10.28
N PRO A 156 -10.04 -21.23 -10.03
CA PRO A 156 -10.68 -21.36 -8.72
C PRO A 156 -10.42 -22.72 -8.07
N TYR A 157 -10.68 -22.80 -6.77
CA TYR A 157 -10.37 -23.94 -5.90
C TYR A 157 -11.63 -24.63 -5.40
N ARG A 158 -11.55 -25.95 -5.26
CA ARG A 158 -12.61 -26.77 -4.66
C ARG A 158 -12.69 -26.56 -3.14
N THR A 159 -13.90 -26.69 -2.60
CA THR A 159 -14.16 -26.43 -1.17
C THR A 159 -13.51 -27.45 -0.25
N TRP A 160 -13.70 -28.74 -0.52
CA TRP A 160 -13.34 -29.82 0.41
C TRP A 160 -12.01 -30.48 0.06
N LEU A 161 -11.25 -30.82 1.10
CA LEU A 161 -9.98 -31.55 0.99
C LEU A 161 -10.27 -33.04 0.89
N VAL A 162 -10.63 -33.47 -0.33
CA VAL A 162 -10.99 -34.85 -0.65
C VAL A 162 -10.21 -35.38 -1.85
N GLY A 163 -10.05 -36.71 -1.93
CA GLY A 163 -9.41 -37.38 -3.06
C GLY A 163 -10.19 -37.20 -4.37
N ALA A 164 -9.50 -37.43 -5.49
CA ALA A 164 -10.09 -37.30 -6.83
C ALA A 164 -11.27 -38.26 -7.07
N ASP A 165 -11.32 -39.37 -6.34
CA ASP A 165 -12.36 -40.41 -6.35
C ASP A 165 -13.59 -40.08 -5.48
N ALA A 166 -13.52 -39.00 -4.69
CA ALA A 166 -14.64 -38.58 -3.86
C ALA A 166 -15.88 -38.20 -4.67
N ASN A 167 -17.05 -38.33 -4.03
CA ASN A 167 -18.33 -37.97 -4.65
C ASN A 167 -18.30 -36.52 -5.16
N LYS A 168 -18.91 -36.26 -6.31
CA LYS A 168 -18.96 -34.95 -6.97
C LYS A 168 -19.45 -33.82 -6.04
N ILE A 169 -20.34 -34.11 -5.09
CA ILE A 169 -20.81 -33.13 -4.10
C ILE A 169 -19.68 -32.55 -3.23
N TRP A 170 -18.57 -33.26 -3.08
CA TRP A 170 -17.40 -32.78 -2.33
C TRP A 170 -16.37 -32.07 -3.21
N ARG A 171 -16.58 -32.00 -4.52
CA ARG A 171 -15.62 -31.44 -5.50
C ARG A 171 -16.15 -30.16 -6.15
N GLU A 172 -17.01 -29.44 -5.45
CA GLU A 172 -17.67 -28.23 -5.94
C GLU A 172 -16.82 -26.96 -5.77
N LEU A 173 -17.02 -26.03 -6.70
CA LEU A 173 -16.50 -24.66 -6.66
C LEU A 173 -17.55 -23.76 -6.01
N ASP A 174 -17.16 -23.08 -4.95
CA ASP A 174 -18.04 -22.17 -4.21
C ASP A 174 -17.47 -20.74 -4.19
N LEU A 175 -18.34 -19.75 -4.42
CA LEU A 175 -17.94 -18.35 -4.47
C LEU A 175 -17.51 -17.81 -3.10
N ALA A 176 -18.19 -18.19 -2.02
CA ALA A 176 -17.87 -17.72 -0.68
C ALA A 176 -16.50 -18.26 -0.24
N VAL A 177 -16.26 -19.56 -0.44
CA VAL A 177 -14.99 -20.21 -0.13
C VAL A 177 -13.84 -19.61 -0.93
N ASN A 178 -13.99 -19.47 -2.25
CA ASN A 178 -12.97 -18.84 -3.09
C ASN A 178 -12.72 -17.37 -2.71
N SER A 179 -13.73 -16.64 -2.23
CA SER A 179 -13.55 -15.30 -1.68
C SER A 179 -12.78 -15.29 -0.36
N ASN A 180 -12.94 -16.32 0.48
CA ASN A 180 -12.13 -16.49 1.70
C ASN A 180 -10.68 -16.85 1.38
N ILE A 181 -10.44 -17.70 0.36
CA ILE A 181 -9.10 -18.01 -0.16
C ILE A 181 -8.44 -16.73 -0.69
N ALA A 182 -9.12 -16.00 -1.58
CA ALA A 182 -8.62 -14.75 -2.16
C ALA A 182 -8.33 -13.71 -1.07
N TYR A 183 -9.17 -13.62 -0.04
CA TYR A 183 -8.90 -12.74 1.10
C TYR A 183 -7.61 -13.10 1.81
N PHE A 184 -7.40 -14.38 2.15
CA PHE A 184 -6.15 -14.79 2.80
C PHE A 184 -4.92 -14.53 1.92
N LEU A 185 -5.00 -14.86 0.63
CA LEU A 185 -3.93 -14.58 -0.34
C LEU A 185 -3.59 -13.09 -0.42
N SER A 186 -4.61 -12.23 -0.43
CA SER A 186 -4.40 -10.77 -0.42
C SER A 186 -3.68 -10.27 0.84
N LEU A 187 -3.92 -10.89 2.01
CA LEU A 187 -3.24 -10.53 3.26
C LEU A 187 -1.74 -10.84 3.22
N VAL A 188 -1.34 -11.84 2.43
CA VAL A 188 0.05 -12.24 2.21
C VAL A 188 0.63 -11.66 0.92
N GLY A 189 -0.09 -10.74 0.26
CA GLY A 189 0.39 -10.00 -0.92
C GLY A 189 0.36 -10.79 -2.22
N VAL A 190 -0.48 -11.83 -2.32
CA VAL A 190 -0.63 -12.66 -3.51
C VAL A 190 -1.97 -12.36 -4.18
N GLU A 191 -1.93 -12.12 -5.49
CA GLU A 191 -3.10 -12.01 -6.36
C GLU A 191 -3.00 -13.06 -7.46
N LEU A 192 -4.12 -13.68 -7.81
CA LEU A 192 -4.17 -14.75 -8.81
C LEU A 192 -5.23 -14.40 -9.86
N GLU A 193 -4.80 -14.28 -11.11
CA GLU A 193 -5.64 -13.81 -12.22
C GLU A 193 -6.88 -14.69 -12.42
N ASN A 194 -6.72 -16.01 -12.48
CA ASN A 194 -7.83 -16.93 -12.71
C ASN A 194 -8.85 -16.94 -11.56
N LEU A 195 -8.38 -16.86 -10.30
CA LEU A 195 -9.26 -16.73 -9.14
C LEU A 195 -10.05 -15.40 -9.19
N ASN A 196 -9.37 -14.30 -9.52
CA ASN A 196 -10.00 -12.99 -9.64
C ASN A 196 -11.04 -13.00 -10.78
N SER A 197 -10.69 -13.52 -11.96
CA SER A 197 -11.62 -13.64 -13.09
C SER A 197 -12.87 -14.45 -12.74
N PHE A 198 -12.72 -15.56 -12.01
CA PHE A 198 -13.87 -16.34 -11.52
C PHE A 198 -14.81 -15.51 -10.65
N ILE A 199 -14.25 -14.72 -9.72
CA ILE A 199 -15.05 -13.87 -8.81
C ILE A 199 -15.70 -12.72 -9.59
N GLU A 200 -14.99 -12.08 -10.52
CA GLU A 200 -15.53 -11.00 -11.37
C GLU A 200 -16.64 -11.46 -12.30
N GLU A 201 -16.51 -12.65 -12.88
CA GLU A 201 -17.56 -13.26 -13.69
C GLU A 201 -18.85 -13.45 -12.87
N LYS A 202 -18.72 -13.86 -11.60
CA LYS A 202 -19.87 -14.02 -10.70
C LYS A 202 -20.52 -12.68 -10.34
N ILE A 203 -19.71 -11.66 -10.04
CA ILE A 203 -20.21 -10.32 -9.72
C ILE A 203 -20.94 -9.71 -10.92
N SER A 204 -20.33 -9.72 -12.10
CA SER A 204 -20.88 -9.13 -13.33
C SER A 204 -22.21 -9.78 -13.74
N LYS A 205 -22.37 -11.09 -13.51
CA LYS A 205 -23.63 -11.82 -13.72
C LYS A 205 -24.67 -11.60 -12.61
N GLY A 206 -24.31 -10.95 -11.51
CA GLY A 206 -25.15 -10.81 -10.33
C GLY A 206 -25.38 -12.13 -9.57
N ASP A 207 -24.56 -13.16 -9.83
CA ASP A 207 -24.65 -14.49 -9.20
C ASP A 207 -23.85 -14.50 -7.89
N ILE A 208 -24.41 -13.85 -6.87
CA ILE A 208 -23.86 -13.83 -5.51
C ILE A 208 -24.55 -14.93 -4.69
N SER A 209 -24.28 -16.19 -5.04
CA SER A 209 -24.90 -17.36 -4.42
C SER A 209 -23.88 -18.39 -3.93
N SER A 210 -24.28 -19.19 -2.94
CA SER A 210 -23.49 -20.30 -2.38
C SER A 210 -24.42 -21.38 -1.83
N PRO A 211 -24.10 -22.69 -1.97
CA PRO A 211 -24.78 -23.76 -1.25
C PRO A 211 -24.74 -23.59 0.28
N TYR A 212 -23.69 -22.96 0.82
CA TYR A 212 -23.46 -22.80 2.25
C TYR A 212 -24.06 -21.53 2.84
N TYR A 213 -24.39 -20.53 2.02
CA TYR A 213 -24.89 -19.24 2.48
C TYR A 213 -26.20 -18.90 1.78
N LYS A 214 -27.32 -19.00 2.52
CA LYS A 214 -28.66 -18.67 1.96
C LYS A 214 -28.85 -17.18 1.73
N SER A 215 -28.17 -16.36 2.53
CA SER A 215 -28.16 -14.92 2.36
C SER A 215 -26.97 -14.49 1.49
N PRO A 216 -27.12 -13.49 0.62
CA PRO A 216 -26.01 -13.00 -0.21
C PRO A 216 -25.05 -12.09 0.57
N TYR A 217 -25.44 -11.55 1.73
CA TYR A 217 -24.63 -10.55 2.44
C TYR A 217 -23.31 -11.10 3.01
N PRO A 218 -23.24 -12.34 3.56
CA PRO A 218 -21.96 -12.96 3.91
C PRO A 218 -21.00 -13.03 2.71
N ILE A 219 -21.50 -13.44 1.55
CA ILE A 219 -20.71 -13.60 0.32
C ILE A 219 -20.20 -12.23 -0.16
N ALA A 220 -21.09 -11.24 -0.25
CA ALA A 220 -20.74 -9.88 -0.63
C ALA A 220 -19.71 -9.27 0.33
N TYR A 221 -19.86 -9.52 1.63
CA TYR A 221 -18.86 -9.14 2.63
C TYR A 221 -17.52 -9.84 2.39
N PHE A 222 -17.51 -11.16 2.17
CA PHE A 222 -16.27 -11.90 1.94
C PHE A 222 -15.48 -11.38 0.73
N ILE A 223 -16.16 -11.11 -0.39
CA ILE A 223 -15.58 -10.49 -1.58
C ILE A 223 -15.02 -9.11 -1.24
N SER A 224 -15.81 -8.27 -0.57
CA SER A 224 -15.47 -6.86 -0.32
C SER A 224 -14.16 -6.67 0.44
N ARG A 225 -13.74 -7.64 1.25
CA ARG A 225 -12.57 -7.51 2.14
C ARG A 225 -11.24 -7.38 1.39
N PHE A 226 -11.14 -7.94 0.19
CA PHE A 226 -9.91 -7.86 -0.63
C PHE A 226 -10.15 -7.19 -1.98
N TYR A 227 -11.35 -7.32 -2.55
CA TYR A 227 -11.58 -7.02 -3.95
C TYR A 227 -11.40 -5.54 -4.31
N LYS A 228 -10.58 -5.26 -5.34
CA LYS A 228 -10.29 -3.93 -5.90
C LYS A 228 -10.48 -3.82 -7.42
N GLY A 229 -11.05 -4.86 -8.05
CA GLY A 229 -11.22 -4.92 -9.50
C GLY A 229 -12.33 -4.02 -10.05
N SER A 230 -12.61 -4.15 -11.34
CA SER A 230 -13.53 -3.26 -12.09
C SER A 230 -15.00 -3.40 -11.69
N GLU A 231 -15.42 -4.57 -11.20
CA GLU A 231 -16.82 -4.88 -10.86
C GLU A 231 -17.23 -4.38 -9.46
N LYS A 232 -16.38 -3.59 -8.82
CA LYS A 232 -16.56 -3.07 -7.45
C LYS A 232 -17.88 -2.28 -7.31
N GLU A 233 -18.18 -1.49 -8.33
CA GLU A 233 -19.40 -0.68 -8.41
C GLU A 233 -20.65 -1.55 -8.57
N VAL A 234 -20.56 -2.60 -9.38
CA VAL A 234 -21.65 -3.57 -9.59
C VAL A 234 -22.01 -4.30 -8.30
N LEU A 235 -21.00 -4.73 -7.52
CA LEU A 235 -21.21 -5.35 -6.21
C LEU A 235 -21.85 -4.38 -5.22
N ALA A 236 -21.41 -3.12 -5.19
CA ALA A 236 -21.98 -2.11 -4.31
C ALA A 236 -23.46 -1.83 -4.66
N ASP A 237 -23.78 -1.70 -5.95
CA ASP A 237 -25.14 -1.51 -6.44
C ASP A 237 -26.04 -2.71 -6.13
N PHE A 238 -25.52 -3.93 -6.24
CA PHE A 238 -26.23 -5.14 -5.84
C PHE A 238 -26.66 -5.09 -4.37
N ILE A 239 -25.76 -4.66 -3.47
CA ILE A 239 -26.06 -4.50 -2.04
C ILE A 239 -27.11 -3.40 -1.84
N LEU A 240 -26.91 -2.21 -2.42
CA LEU A 240 -27.79 -1.06 -2.23
C LEU A 240 -29.21 -1.30 -2.74
N LYS A 241 -29.38 -2.00 -3.87
CA LYS A 241 -30.70 -2.36 -4.44
C LYS A 241 -31.54 -3.25 -3.53
N LYS A 242 -30.92 -3.99 -2.61
CA LYS A 242 -31.61 -4.87 -1.65
C LYS A 242 -31.97 -4.19 -0.33
N ARG A 243 -31.61 -2.92 -0.15
CA ARG A 243 -31.96 -2.16 1.05
C ARG A 243 -33.46 -1.90 1.07
N ASN A 244 -34.08 -2.05 2.23
CA ASN A 244 -35.49 -1.73 2.40
C ASN A 244 -35.74 -0.21 2.51
N ASN A 245 -37.01 0.19 2.53
CA ASN A 245 -37.43 1.59 2.62
C ASN A 245 -37.01 2.26 3.94
N ASP A 246 -36.81 1.49 4.99
CA ASP A 246 -36.36 1.97 6.31
C ASP A 246 -34.83 2.10 6.39
N GLY A 247 -34.12 1.79 5.32
CA GLY A 247 -32.67 1.98 5.21
C GLY A 247 -31.81 0.87 5.80
N TYR A 248 -32.32 -0.34 6.01
CA TYR A 248 -31.56 -1.49 6.50
C TYR A 248 -31.78 -2.76 5.66
N TRP A 249 -31.07 -3.85 5.99
CA TRP A 249 -31.13 -5.12 5.27
C TRP A 249 -31.61 -6.24 6.19
N GLU A 250 -32.91 -6.50 6.16
CA GLU A 250 -33.64 -7.61 6.83
C GLU A 250 -33.49 -7.69 8.36
N ASN A 251 -32.28 -7.91 8.86
CA ASN A 251 -31.94 -8.10 10.25
C ASN A 251 -30.57 -7.45 10.59
N PRO A 252 -30.20 -7.32 11.88
CA PRO A 252 -28.96 -6.67 12.30
C PRO A 252 -27.68 -7.31 11.77
N LEU A 253 -27.65 -8.64 11.58
CA LEU A 253 -26.51 -9.35 11.01
C LEU A 253 -26.30 -8.95 9.55
N ASN A 254 -27.35 -9.10 8.74
CA ASN A 254 -27.34 -8.78 7.31
C ASN A 254 -27.05 -7.29 7.08
N THR A 255 -27.62 -6.43 7.93
CA THR A 255 -27.34 -4.98 7.92
C THR A 255 -25.88 -4.69 8.23
N ALA A 256 -25.29 -5.33 9.25
CA ALA A 256 -23.88 -5.13 9.57
C ALA A 256 -22.95 -5.60 8.44
N LEU A 257 -23.22 -6.76 7.84
CA LEU A 257 -22.45 -7.29 6.71
C LEU A 257 -22.54 -6.38 5.47
N ALA A 258 -23.75 -5.90 5.13
CA ALA A 258 -23.97 -4.98 4.02
C ALA A 258 -23.23 -3.65 4.24
N VAL A 259 -23.33 -3.07 5.44
CA VAL A 259 -22.58 -1.86 5.81
C VAL A 259 -21.10 -2.12 5.64
N LEU A 260 -20.53 -3.15 6.27
CA LEU A 260 -19.11 -3.47 6.19
C LEU A 260 -18.62 -3.68 4.76
N ALA A 261 -19.43 -4.34 3.92
CA ALA A 261 -19.12 -4.51 2.51
C ALA A 261 -19.03 -3.16 1.78
N LEU A 262 -20.01 -2.28 1.98
CA LEU A 262 -20.01 -0.93 1.39
C LEU A 262 -18.81 -0.09 1.89
N ILE A 263 -18.43 -0.21 3.17
CA ILE A 263 -17.22 0.45 3.70
C ILE A 263 -15.99 -0.06 2.97
N ASN A 264 -15.80 -1.38 2.85
CA ASN A 264 -14.62 -1.95 2.22
C ASN A 264 -14.55 -1.63 0.70
N LEU A 265 -15.71 -1.42 0.07
CA LEU A 265 -15.86 -0.94 -1.31
C LEU A 265 -15.74 0.61 -1.41
N GLY A 266 -15.27 1.31 -0.38
CA GLY A 266 -15.01 2.76 -0.44
C GLY A 266 -16.26 3.63 -0.64
N LYS A 267 -17.46 3.10 -0.42
CA LYS A 267 -18.71 3.86 -0.57
C LYS A 267 -18.94 4.89 0.52
N LEU A 268 -18.14 4.87 1.58
CA LEU A 268 -18.09 5.93 2.58
C LEU A 268 -17.12 7.07 2.20
N GLU A 269 -16.40 7.03 1.08
CA GLU A 269 -15.46 8.10 0.71
C GLU A 269 -16.13 9.27 -0.04
N SER A 270 -17.27 9.06 -0.70
CA SER A 270 -17.96 10.14 -1.41
C SER A 270 -18.84 10.96 -0.47
N ALA A 271 -18.67 12.29 -0.47
CA ALA A 271 -19.50 13.23 0.30
C ALA A 271 -21.02 13.02 0.05
N SER A 272 -21.38 12.63 -1.18
CA SER A 272 -22.76 12.32 -1.58
C SER A 272 -23.39 11.12 -0.88
N LEU A 273 -22.61 10.11 -0.48
CA LEU A 273 -23.11 8.93 0.24
C LEU A 273 -23.03 9.11 1.75
N ARG A 274 -22.11 9.96 2.25
CA ARG A 274 -21.99 10.35 3.67
C ARG A 274 -23.20 11.13 4.17
N GLU A 275 -23.71 12.05 3.35
CA GLU A 275 -24.91 12.84 3.65
C GLU A 275 -26.22 12.14 3.24
N SER A 276 -26.15 11.12 2.37
CA SER A 276 -27.34 10.33 2.07
C SER A 276 -27.84 9.65 3.34
N ASP A 277 -29.15 9.65 3.59
CA ASP A 277 -29.88 8.99 4.69
C ASP A 277 -29.66 7.46 4.81
N SER A 278 -28.65 6.93 4.12
CA SER A 278 -28.66 5.63 3.49
C SER A 278 -27.79 4.58 4.23
N ILE A 279 -26.73 5.02 4.93
CA ILE A 279 -25.96 4.19 5.90
C ILE A 279 -26.29 4.58 7.34
N LYS A 280 -26.63 5.85 7.61
CA LYS A 280 -26.97 6.33 8.96
C LYS A 280 -28.18 5.59 9.55
N SER A 281 -29.23 5.40 8.77
CA SER A 281 -30.42 4.61 9.14
C SER A 281 -30.07 3.16 9.48
N ALA A 282 -29.19 2.52 8.69
CA ALA A 282 -28.67 1.19 8.99
C ALA A 282 -27.92 1.12 10.33
N ILE A 283 -27.06 2.11 10.60
CA ILE A 283 -26.31 2.21 11.87
C ILE A 283 -27.26 2.42 13.05
N GLU A 284 -28.25 3.31 12.91
CA GLU A 284 -29.28 3.52 13.93
C GLU A 284 -30.10 2.26 14.19
N TYR A 285 -30.44 1.51 13.13
CA TYR A 285 -31.12 0.22 13.23
C TYR A 285 -30.29 -0.82 14.00
N ILE A 286 -28.98 -0.93 13.71
CA ILE A 286 -28.07 -1.82 14.46
C ILE A 286 -28.08 -1.45 15.95
N ILE A 287 -27.99 -0.16 16.30
CA ILE A 287 -28.00 0.31 17.70
C ILE A 287 -29.35 0.01 18.38
N LYS A 288 -30.47 0.30 17.70
CA LYS A 288 -31.82 0.06 18.23
C LYS A 288 -32.10 -1.42 18.46
N SER A 289 -31.47 -2.30 17.67
CA SER A 289 -31.65 -3.75 17.76
C SER A 289 -30.80 -4.42 18.85
N GLN A 290 -29.93 -3.67 19.54
CA GLN A 290 -29.12 -4.20 20.64
C GLN A 290 -29.99 -4.46 21.87
N ASN A 291 -29.94 -5.68 22.42
CA ASN A 291 -30.73 -6.07 23.59
C ASN A 291 -30.16 -5.52 24.91
N SER A 292 -30.87 -5.76 26.02
CA SER A 292 -30.47 -5.31 27.37
C SER A 292 -29.16 -5.92 27.87
N SER A 293 -28.82 -7.14 27.42
CA SER A 293 -27.55 -7.81 27.71
C SER A 293 -26.37 -7.27 26.89
N GLY A 294 -26.60 -6.35 25.95
CA GLY A 294 -25.57 -5.80 25.07
C GLY A 294 -25.33 -6.62 23.79
N GLY A 295 -26.00 -7.76 23.63
CA GLY A 295 -25.92 -8.59 22.44
C GLY A 295 -26.97 -8.25 21.39
N TRP A 296 -26.99 -9.04 20.33
CA TRP A 296 -28.03 -9.07 19.31
C TRP A 296 -28.63 -10.46 19.24
N ALA A 297 -29.84 -10.59 18.69
CA ALA A 297 -30.45 -11.90 18.46
C ALA A 297 -29.57 -12.75 17.52
N THR A 298 -29.68 -14.07 17.66
CA THR A 298 -29.04 -15.01 16.74
C THR A 298 -29.75 -14.96 15.40
N TYR A 299 -28.98 -14.85 14.31
CA TYR A 299 -29.47 -14.97 12.95
C TYR A 299 -28.66 -16.03 12.18
N PRO A 300 -29.28 -16.70 11.18
CA PRO A 300 -28.56 -17.59 10.29
C PRO A 300 -27.42 -16.87 9.57
N PHE A 301 -26.22 -17.41 9.68
CA PHE A 301 -25.05 -16.98 8.91
C PHE A 301 -24.77 -17.94 7.76
N TYR A 302 -24.79 -19.25 8.03
CA TYR A 302 -24.53 -20.30 7.04
C TYR A 302 -25.51 -21.47 7.21
N THR A 303 -25.49 -22.43 6.29
CA THR A 303 -26.29 -23.66 6.34
C THR A 303 -25.40 -24.89 6.20
N GLY A 304 -25.66 -25.90 7.02
CA GLY A 304 -24.97 -27.18 6.93
C GLY A 304 -25.61 -28.16 5.96
N ILE A 305 -24.93 -29.28 5.72
CA ILE A 305 -25.28 -30.32 4.72
C ILE A 305 -26.69 -30.95 4.92
N LYS A 306 -27.28 -30.82 6.12
CA LYS A 306 -28.66 -31.30 6.42
C LYS A 306 -29.72 -30.19 6.38
N ASN A 307 -29.47 -29.08 5.68
CA ASN A 307 -30.36 -27.92 5.60
C ASN A 307 -30.75 -27.30 6.96
N PHE A 308 -29.90 -27.43 7.97
CA PHE A 308 -30.03 -26.63 9.18
C PHE A 308 -29.35 -25.27 8.97
N TYR A 309 -29.88 -24.26 9.62
CA TYR A 309 -29.36 -22.91 9.70
C TYR A 309 -28.43 -22.79 10.90
N ALA A 310 -27.29 -22.17 10.71
CA ALA A 310 -26.26 -22.04 11.72
C ALA A 310 -25.84 -20.58 11.92
N GLY A 311 -25.65 -20.19 13.17
CA GLY A 311 -25.21 -18.85 13.55
C GLY A 311 -25.17 -18.70 15.07
N SER A 312 -24.72 -17.56 15.58
CA SER A 312 -24.75 -17.29 17.02
C SER A 312 -24.91 -15.81 17.32
N SER A 313 -25.46 -15.51 18.49
CA SER A 313 -25.56 -14.14 19.02
C SER A 313 -24.17 -13.48 19.15
N ALA A 314 -23.14 -14.24 19.51
CA ALA A 314 -21.76 -13.77 19.58
C ALA A 314 -21.21 -13.39 18.19
N LEU A 315 -21.48 -14.23 17.18
CA LEU A 315 -21.09 -13.95 15.80
C LEU A 315 -21.80 -12.70 15.27
N THR A 316 -23.12 -12.61 15.44
CA THR A 316 -23.90 -11.40 15.09
C THR A 316 -23.36 -10.16 15.80
N ALA A 317 -23.13 -10.24 17.11
CA ALA A 317 -22.59 -9.13 17.89
C ALA A 317 -21.22 -8.68 17.38
N SER A 318 -20.34 -9.61 16.98
CA SER A 318 -19.01 -9.28 16.45
C SER A 318 -19.08 -8.43 15.17
N TYR A 319 -19.98 -8.77 14.25
CA TYR A 319 -20.20 -8.00 13.02
C TYR A 319 -20.86 -6.65 13.28
N CYS A 320 -21.89 -6.61 14.14
CA CYS A 320 -22.54 -5.35 14.52
C CYS A 320 -21.53 -4.39 15.18
N VAL A 321 -20.72 -4.89 16.12
CA VAL A 321 -19.68 -4.08 16.78
C VAL A 321 -18.65 -3.56 15.78
N LEU A 322 -18.18 -4.41 14.85
CA LEU A 322 -17.22 -3.99 13.83
C LEU A 322 -17.81 -2.92 12.91
N ALA A 323 -19.05 -3.09 12.45
CA ALA A 323 -19.74 -2.12 11.59
C ALA A 323 -19.86 -0.76 12.28
N LEU A 324 -20.29 -0.75 13.55
CA LEU A 324 -20.38 0.46 14.36
C LEU A 324 -19.01 1.13 14.53
N ALA A 325 -17.96 0.35 14.80
CA ALA A 325 -16.62 0.89 15.01
C ALA A 325 -15.99 1.47 13.74
N LYS A 326 -16.12 0.79 12.59
CA LYS A 326 -15.63 1.32 11.31
C LYS A 326 -16.37 2.60 10.91
N TYR A 327 -17.70 2.62 11.02
CA TYR A 327 -18.48 3.83 10.76
C TYR A 327 -18.09 4.99 11.70
N PHE A 328 -17.86 4.69 12.98
CA PHE A 328 -17.43 5.68 13.97
C PHE A 328 -16.05 6.28 13.64
N LYS A 329 -15.10 5.46 13.16
CA LYS A 329 -13.78 5.93 12.75
C LYS A 329 -13.85 6.83 11.52
N GLU A 330 -14.57 6.41 10.48
CA GLU A 330 -14.69 7.19 9.23
C GLU A 330 -15.35 8.55 9.46
N SER A 331 -16.34 8.62 10.37
CA SER A 331 -16.97 9.89 10.77
C SER A 331 -16.03 10.81 11.55
N GLU A 332 -15.25 10.30 12.53
CA GLU A 332 -14.27 11.13 13.26
C GLU A 332 -13.10 11.60 12.37
N VAL A 333 -12.65 10.78 11.42
CA VAL A 333 -11.57 11.16 10.49
C VAL A 333 -12.05 12.27 9.56
N SER A 334 -13.27 12.21 9.05
CA SER A 334 -13.83 13.27 8.20
C SER A 334 -13.91 14.61 8.94
N GLU A 335 -14.42 14.63 10.18
CA GLU A 335 -14.49 15.85 10.99
C GLU A 335 -13.08 16.40 11.29
N LYS A 336 -12.10 15.53 11.56
CA LYS A 336 -10.71 15.96 11.80
C LYS A 336 -9.99 16.37 10.53
N VAL A 337 -10.26 15.77 9.38
CA VAL A 337 -9.67 16.13 8.09
C VAL A 337 -10.21 17.50 7.64
N GLU A 338 -11.51 17.78 7.79
CA GLU A 338 -12.06 19.13 7.54
C GLU A 338 -11.47 20.21 8.47
N ILE A 339 -11.09 19.84 9.71
CA ILE A 339 -10.49 20.75 10.68
C ILE A 339 -8.96 20.87 10.48
N MET A 340 -8.25 19.79 10.13
CA MET A 340 -6.79 19.73 9.96
C MET A 340 -6.30 20.15 8.57
N GLU A 341 -7.06 19.89 7.50
CA GLU A 341 -6.76 20.38 6.13
C GLU A 341 -6.74 21.92 6.08
N LYS A 342 -7.33 22.59 7.08
CA LYS A 342 -7.29 24.03 7.23
C LYS A 342 -6.05 24.58 7.96
N ASP A 343 -5.18 23.77 8.60
CA ASP A 343 -4.33 24.31 9.68
C ASP A 343 -2.82 24.03 9.71
N SER A 344 -2.20 23.24 8.83
CA SER A 344 -0.71 23.15 8.80
C SER A 344 -0.08 24.22 7.89
N GLU A 345 0.95 24.94 8.38
CA GLU A 345 1.69 25.93 7.58
C GLU A 345 2.33 25.33 6.32
N GLU A 346 2.75 24.07 6.39
CA GLU A 346 3.38 23.34 5.28
C GLU A 346 2.37 23.08 4.15
N GLU A 347 1.16 22.63 4.46
CA GLU A 347 0.10 22.44 3.46
C GLU A 347 -0.36 23.77 2.84
N LYS A 348 -0.46 24.83 3.65
CA LYS A 348 -0.74 26.18 3.14
C LYS A 348 0.34 26.62 2.13
N PHE A 349 1.61 26.31 2.42
CA PHE A 349 2.71 26.60 1.51
C PHE A 349 2.65 25.72 0.25
N ILE A 350 2.42 24.42 0.36
CA ILE A 350 2.23 23.51 -0.78
C ILE A 350 1.10 23.99 -1.69
N GLY A 351 -0.03 24.38 -1.11
CA GLY A 351 -1.16 24.96 -1.84
C GLY A 351 -0.80 26.23 -2.60
N LYS A 352 0.04 27.10 -2.02
CA LYS A 352 0.60 28.28 -2.70
C LYS A 352 1.45 27.87 -3.91
N ILE A 353 2.42 26.96 -3.75
CA ILE A 353 3.29 26.54 -4.86
C ILE A 353 2.46 25.90 -5.98
N LYS A 354 1.51 25.02 -5.64
CA LYS A 354 0.62 24.38 -6.62
C LYS A 354 -0.17 25.42 -7.41
N ARG A 355 -0.75 26.43 -6.75
CA ARG A 355 -1.48 27.50 -7.42
C ARG A 355 -0.58 28.28 -8.38
N GLU A 356 0.61 28.68 -7.94
CA GLU A 356 1.57 29.42 -8.76
C GLU A 356 2.08 28.59 -9.96
N LEU A 357 2.28 27.28 -9.77
CA LEU A 357 2.58 26.34 -10.86
C LEU A 357 1.44 26.35 -11.89
N TYR A 358 0.19 26.17 -11.45
CA TYR A 358 -0.97 26.17 -12.34
C TYR A 358 -1.20 27.51 -13.04
N GLU A 359 -0.93 28.63 -12.37
CA GLU A 359 -0.97 29.96 -13.00
C GLU A 359 0.02 30.06 -14.17
N LYS A 360 1.23 29.51 -14.04
CA LYS A 360 2.21 29.46 -15.14
C LYS A 360 1.75 28.55 -16.27
N ILE A 361 1.20 27.38 -15.96
CA ILE A 361 0.72 26.44 -16.97
C ILE A 361 -0.48 27.00 -17.76
N ASN A 362 -1.38 27.70 -17.08
CA ASN A 362 -2.53 28.33 -17.73
C ASN A 362 -2.17 29.48 -18.68
N GLN A 363 -0.91 29.95 -18.66
CA GLN A 363 -0.39 30.92 -19.63
C GLN A 363 0.13 30.26 -20.92
N LEU A 364 0.24 28.93 -20.95
CA LEU A 364 0.62 28.19 -22.16
C LEU A 364 -0.55 28.16 -23.16
N PRO A 365 -0.28 27.91 -24.46
CA PRO A 365 -1.34 27.60 -25.43
C PRO A 365 -2.23 26.44 -24.92
N GLN A 366 -3.53 26.50 -25.23
CA GLN A 366 -4.55 25.60 -24.68
C GLN A 366 -4.16 24.11 -24.73
N ASP A 367 -3.67 23.64 -25.88
CA ASP A 367 -3.26 22.25 -26.05
C ASP A 367 -2.08 21.87 -25.14
N ALA A 368 -1.09 22.75 -25.01
CA ALA A 368 0.05 22.54 -24.13
C ALA A 368 -0.34 22.58 -22.65
N ALA A 369 -1.30 23.43 -22.27
CA ALA A 369 -1.81 23.50 -20.90
C ALA A 369 -2.54 22.23 -20.47
N ILE A 370 -3.32 21.61 -21.39
CA ILE A 370 -4.02 20.34 -21.15
C ILE A 370 -3.03 19.21 -20.91
N GLU A 371 -2.03 19.06 -21.80
CA GLU A 371 -1.00 18.03 -21.66
C GLU A 371 -0.16 18.25 -20.39
N ALA A 372 0.18 19.51 -20.08
CA ALA A 372 0.89 19.87 -18.86
C ALA A 372 0.13 19.50 -17.59
N ASP A 373 -1.17 19.76 -17.53
CA ASP A 373 -2.01 19.37 -16.39
C ASP A 373 -2.02 17.85 -16.19
N GLY A 374 -2.10 17.07 -17.28
CA GLY A 374 -2.01 15.61 -17.25
C GLY A 374 -0.70 15.12 -16.61
N ILE A 375 0.44 15.65 -17.05
CA ILE A 375 1.76 15.30 -16.51
C ILE A 375 1.93 15.74 -15.06
N ILE A 376 1.49 16.96 -14.71
CA ILE A 376 1.56 17.48 -13.35
C ILE A 376 0.75 16.59 -12.39
N LYS A 377 -0.47 16.21 -12.78
CA LYS A 377 -1.30 15.29 -11.99
C LYS A 377 -0.66 13.92 -11.85
N LYS A 378 -0.05 13.36 -12.91
CA LYS A 378 0.69 12.09 -12.86
C LYS A 378 1.80 12.16 -11.81
N ILE A 379 2.65 13.20 -11.87
CA ILE A 379 3.80 13.36 -10.95
C ILE A 379 3.34 13.65 -9.52
N LEU A 380 2.38 14.55 -9.30
CA LEU A 380 1.89 14.86 -7.95
C LEU A 380 1.21 13.65 -7.29
N LYS A 381 0.63 12.73 -8.06
CA LYS A 381 0.04 11.49 -7.55
C LYS A 381 1.11 10.48 -7.10
N THR A 382 2.24 10.41 -7.80
CA THR A 382 3.33 9.47 -7.48
C THR A 382 4.32 10.02 -6.45
N ASP A 383 4.53 11.33 -6.40
CA ASP A 383 5.43 12.02 -5.47
C ASP A 383 4.77 12.19 -4.08
N LYS A 384 4.70 11.09 -3.31
CA LYS A 384 4.07 11.06 -1.98
C LYS A 384 4.72 12.09 -1.04
N LYS A 385 3.91 12.98 -0.46
CA LYS A 385 4.33 14.16 0.34
C LYS A 385 5.06 15.26 -0.43
N HIS A 386 5.09 15.17 -1.76
CA HIS A 386 5.62 16.17 -2.68
C HIS A 386 7.08 16.60 -2.42
N PRO A 387 8.04 15.71 -2.07
CA PRO A 387 9.41 16.10 -1.82
C PRO A 387 10.05 16.82 -3.02
N ILE A 388 9.69 16.53 -4.27
CA ILE A 388 10.27 17.22 -5.44
C ILE A 388 9.90 18.71 -5.41
N LEU A 389 8.63 19.00 -5.16
CA LEU A 389 8.08 20.36 -5.11
C LEU A 389 8.53 21.12 -3.84
N THR A 390 8.63 20.40 -2.71
CA THR A 390 8.85 21.00 -1.38
C THR A 390 10.31 21.00 -0.94
N LEU A 391 11.23 20.37 -1.66
CA LEU A 391 12.63 20.27 -1.26
C LEU A 391 13.29 21.62 -0.91
N PRO A 392 13.11 22.71 -1.68
CA PRO A 392 13.65 24.02 -1.29
C PRO A 392 13.05 24.55 0.02
N TYR A 393 11.77 24.27 0.27
CA TYR A 393 11.08 24.65 1.52
C TYR A 393 11.59 23.86 2.72
N LEU A 394 11.74 22.54 2.57
CA LEU A 394 12.29 21.67 3.61
C LEU A 394 13.73 22.05 3.93
N PHE A 395 14.53 22.34 2.91
CA PHE A 395 15.90 22.81 3.08
C PHE A 395 15.94 24.15 3.82
N ARG A 396 15.12 25.13 3.44
CA ARG A 396 15.00 26.40 4.18
C ARG A 396 14.60 26.18 5.64
N LYS A 397 13.59 25.35 5.92
CA LYS A 397 13.16 25.02 7.30
C LYS A 397 14.27 24.34 8.10
N SER A 398 15.14 23.56 7.46
CA SER A 398 16.26 22.88 8.11
C SER A 398 17.30 23.86 8.68
N TRP A 399 17.35 25.09 8.17
CA TRP A 399 18.23 26.17 8.64
C TRP A 399 17.66 26.99 9.81
N GLY A 400 16.49 26.63 10.33
CA GLY A 400 15.87 27.36 11.44
C GLY A 400 15.62 28.83 11.10
N ASP A 401 15.96 29.73 12.02
CA ASP A 401 15.67 31.16 11.88
C ASP A 401 16.52 31.83 10.77
N LYS A 402 17.71 31.28 10.48
CA LYS A 402 18.57 31.79 9.39
C LYS A 402 17.96 31.56 8.01
N GLY A 403 17.16 30.50 7.87
CA GLY A 403 16.43 30.22 6.63
C GLY A 403 15.39 31.28 6.30
N ALA A 404 14.86 31.99 7.30
CA ALA A 404 13.81 33.01 7.11
C ALA A 404 14.27 34.23 6.29
N ILE A 405 15.59 34.39 6.07
CA ILE A 405 16.16 35.41 5.18
C ILE A 405 15.71 35.19 3.73
N ILE A 406 15.41 33.95 3.33
CA ILE A 406 14.90 33.62 2.00
C ILE A 406 13.37 33.70 2.00
N SER A 407 12.83 34.56 1.14
CA SER A 407 11.39 34.80 1.05
C SER A 407 10.62 33.56 0.60
N ASP A 408 9.35 33.50 0.98
CA ASP A 408 8.41 32.47 0.55
C ASP A 408 8.27 32.42 -0.98
N GLU A 409 8.31 33.58 -1.64
CA GLU A 409 8.24 33.70 -3.11
C GLU A 409 9.44 33.02 -3.76
N THR A 410 10.67 33.30 -3.28
CA THR A 410 11.88 32.66 -3.81
C THR A 410 11.84 31.14 -3.61
N VAL A 411 11.45 30.67 -2.42
CA VAL A 411 11.33 29.23 -2.17
C VAL A 411 10.28 28.57 -3.07
N SER A 412 9.14 29.23 -3.29
CA SER A 412 8.08 28.74 -4.17
C SER A 412 8.58 28.63 -5.62
N GLU A 413 9.23 29.66 -6.14
CA GLU A 413 9.82 29.65 -7.49
C GLU A 413 10.86 28.54 -7.66
N LEU A 414 11.74 28.33 -6.67
CA LEU A 414 12.71 27.24 -6.69
C LEU A 414 12.03 25.86 -6.66
N GLY A 415 10.92 25.73 -5.91
CA GLY A 415 10.11 24.51 -5.88
C GLY A 415 9.49 24.21 -7.24
N ILE A 416 8.94 25.23 -7.89
CA ILE A 416 8.40 25.15 -9.26
C ILE A 416 9.51 24.75 -10.25
N ALA A 417 10.68 25.38 -10.17
CA ALA A 417 11.80 25.05 -11.05
C ALA A 417 12.25 23.59 -10.90
N ASN A 418 12.46 23.12 -9.66
CA ASN A 418 12.78 21.73 -9.38
C ASN A 418 11.73 20.77 -9.98
N PHE A 419 10.45 21.09 -9.79
CA PHE A 419 9.34 20.28 -10.32
C PHE A 419 9.34 20.24 -11.85
N LEU A 420 9.50 21.39 -12.52
CA LEU A 420 9.53 21.47 -13.98
C LEU A 420 10.75 20.73 -14.56
N GLY A 421 11.90 20.82 -13.90
CA GLY A 421 13.08 20.04 -14.27
C GLY A 421 12.81 18.54 -14.20
N TRP A 422 12.23 18.08 -13.09
CA TRP A 422 11.84 16.68 -12.95
C TRP A 422 10.84 16.26 -14.03
N ALA A 423 9.79 17.05 -14.26
CA ALA A 423 8.79 16.76 -15.27
C ALA A 423 9.38 16.68 -16.69
N ALA A 424 10.32 17.56 -17.03
CA ALA A 424 11.01 17.52 -18.32
C ALA A 424 11.79 16.21 -18.49
N TYR A 425 12.61 15.84 -17.51
CA TYR A 425 13.43 14.62 -17.58
C TYR A 425 12.61 13.34 -17.45
N SER A 426 11.49 13.32 -16.72
CA SER A 426 10.57 12.18 -16.75
C SER A 426 9.98 11.95 -18.16
N ILE A 427 9.67 13.01 -18.90
CA ILE A 427 9.19 12.87 -20.29
C ILE A 427 10.33 12.38 -21.21
N TYR A 428 11.55 12.92 -21.04
CA TYR A 428 12.70 12.46 -21.83
C TYR A 428 13.02 10.99 -21.54
N ASP A 429 13.06 10.59 -20.27
CA ASP A 429 13.33 9.22 -19.83
C ASP A 429 12.24 8.27 -20.34
N ASP A 430 10.95 8.56 -20.12
CA ASP A 430 9.83 7.78 -20.65
C ASP A 430 10.00 7.54 -22.18
N PHE A 431 10.37 8.60 -22.94
CA PHE A 431 10.59 8.50 -24.39
C PHE A 431 11.83 7.65 -24.75
N LEU A 432 12.96 7.86 -24.07
CA LEU A 432 14.21 7.11 -24.28
C LEU A 432 14.03 5.61 -23.96
N ASP A 433 13.11 5.30 -23.06
CA ASP A 433 12.76 3.95 -22.63
C ASP A 433 11.74 3.27 -23.55
N LYS A 434 11.27 3.99 -24.57
CA LYS A 434 10.23 3.55 -25.53
C LYS A 434 8.86 3.28 -24.86
N GLU A 435 8.61 3.92 -23.74
CA GLU A 435 7.34 3.86 -22.98
C GLU A 435 6.53 5.17 -23.10
N GLY A 436 7.22 6.24 -23.47
CA GLY A 436 6.68 7.59 -23.57
C GLY A 436 6.05 7.90 -24.92
N ASN A 437 5.19 8.91 -24.91
CA ASN A 437 4.55 9.45 -26.10
C ASN A 437 5.41 10.58 -26.69
N GLU A 438 5.90 10.41 -27.92
CA GLU A 438 6.75 11.39 -28.61
C GLU A 438 6.10 12.78 -28.74
N LYS A 439 4.77 12.86 -28.68
CA LYS A 439 4.02 14.13 -28.71
C LYS A 439 4.25 15.00 -27.47
N LEU A 440 4.79 14.45 -26.39
CA LEU A 440 5.11 15.18 -25.17
C LEU A 440 6.48 15.86 -25.19
N LEU A 441 7.35 15.55 -26.16
CA LEU A 441 8.69 16.14 -26.26
C LEU A 441 8.68 17.69 -26.37
N PRO A 442 7.76 18.33 -27.12
CA PRO A 442 7.64 19.79 -27.10
C PRO A 442 7.32 20.35 -25.71
N LEU A 443 6.50 19.64 -24.92
CA LEU A 443 6.17 20.04 -23.55
C LEU A 443 7.37 19.90 -22.62
N ALA A 444 8.19 18.84 -22.75
CA ALA A 444 9.45 18.70 -22.01
C ALA A 444 10.37 19.90 -22.26
N ASN A 445 10.48 20.35 -23.52
CA ASN A 445 11.26 21.54 -23.87
C ASN A 445 10.69 22.83 -23.25
N ILE A 446 9.36 22.96 -23.12
CA ILE A 446 8.73 24.09 -22.43
C ILE A 446 9.12 24.06 -20.94
N PHE A 447 8.99 22.92 -20.26
CA PHE A 447 9.35 22.77 -18.86
C PHE A 447 10.84 23.06 -18.62
N LEU A 448 11.73 22.54 -19.46
CA LEU A 448 13.17 22.81 -19.38
C LEU A 448 13.51 24.30 -19.60
N ARG A 449 12.79 24.97 -20.50
CA ARG A 449 12.94 26.42 -20.72
C ARG A 449 12.50 27.21 -19.49
N GLU A 450 11.36 26.88 -18.90
CA GLU A 450 10.86 27.55 -17.69
C GLU A 450 11.79 27.34 -16.49
N LEU A 451 12.27 26.11 -16.27
CA LEU A 451 13.35 25.80 -15.33
C LEU A 451 14.56 26.72 -15.54
N THR A 452 15.03 26.82 -16.79
CA THR A 452 16.20 27.63 -17.14
C THR A 452 15.96 29.11 -16.88
N ILE A 453 14.77 29.64 -17.19
CA ILE A 453 14.41 31.03 -16.93
C ILE A 453 14.45 31.33 -15.43
N ILE A 454 13.92 30.42 -14.60
CA ILE A 454 13.93 30.59 -13.14
C ILE A 454 15.37 30.55 -12.61
N PHE A 455 16.14 29.50 -12.91
CA PHE A 455 17.50 29.36 -12.37
C PHE A 455 18.52 30.34 -12.94
N SER A 456 18.29 30.89 -14.14
CA SER A 456 19.14 31.95 -14.71
C SER A 456 18.77 33.36 -14.25
N GLY A 457 17.61 33.52 -13.60
CA GLY A 457 17.12 34.83 -13.15
C GLY A 457 16.70 35.77 -14.28
N THR A 458 16.41 35.25 -15.47
CA THR A 458 15.93 36.03 -16.63
C THR A 458 14.41 36.19 -16.67
N SER A 459 13.71 35.83 -15.59
CA SER A 459 12.26 35.98 -15.46
C SER A 459 11.84 37.46 -15.53
N PRO A 460 10.77 37.82 -16.28
CA PRO A 460 10.24 39.19 -16.33
C PRO A 460 9.64 39.66 -14.98
N ASN A 461 9.38 38.75 -14.05
CA ASN A 461 9.20 39.02 -12.62
C ASN A 461 10.45 38.51 -11.89
N PRO A 462 11.47 39.36 -11.64
CA PRO A 462 12.66 38.95 -10.93
C PRO A 462 12.33 38.88 -9.43
N SER A 463 11.76 37.78 -8.96
CA SER A 463 11.55 37.52 -7.52
C SER A 463 12.78 36.93 -6.84
N LEU A 464 13.88 36.75 -7.58
CA LEU A 464 15.15 36.33 -7.02
C LEU A 464 15.80 37.48 -6.23
N VAL A 465 15.46 37.43 -4.95
CA VAL A 465 16.11 38.06 -3.80
C VAL A 465 15.82 39.56 -3.64
N ARG A 466 14.77 39.85 -2.87
CA ARG A 466 14.73 41.05 -2.03
C ARG A 466 15.27 40.68 -0.65
N ARG A 467 16.30 41.37 -0.15
CA ARG A 467 16.50 41.44 1.30
C ARG A 467 15.32 42.24 1.88
N GLY A 468 14.92 41.92 3.11
CA GLY A 468 13.87 42.65 3.84
C GLY A 468 14.16 44.14 4.09
N ASP A 469 15.30 44.66 3.63
CA ASP A 469 15.73 46.06 3.68
C ASP A 469 15.46 46.85 2.38
N GLY A 470 14.87 46.22 1.35
CA GLY A 470 14.60 46.87 0.07
C GLY A 470 15.78 46.93 -0.89
N ASN A 471 16.94 46.37 -0.54
CA ASN A 471 18.08 46.21 -1.44
C ASN A 471 18.09 44.81 -2.10
N TRP A 472 18.48 44.80 -3.37
CA TRP A 472 18.61 43.60 -4.20
C TRP A 472 19.97 42.92 -4.01
N PRO A 473 20.09 41.66 -3.56
CA PRO A 473 21.34 40.91 -3.67
C PRO A 473 21.59 40.33 -5.06
N LEU A 474 20.58 40.33 -5.93
CA LEU A 474 20.65 39.71 -7.26
C LEU A 474 20.12 40.61 -8.39
N SER A 475 20.26 41.94 -8.25
CA SER A 475 20.07 42.81 -9.43
C SER A 475 21.31 42.77 -10.33
N VAL A 476 21.05 42.44 -11.60
CA VAL A 476 21.98 42.38 -12.74
C VAL A 476 22.54 43.78 -13.12
N ARG A 477 22.67 44.70 -12.17
CA ARG A 477 23.37 45.97 -12.38
C ARG A 477 24.42 46.33 -11.31
N GLY A 478 24.71 45.47 -10.33
CA GLY A 478 25.73 45.79 -9.33
C GLY A 478 26.40 44.66 -8.54
N ALA A 479 25.90 43.42 -8.54
CA ALA A 479 26.54 42.29 -7.83
C ALA A 479 27.04 41.23 -8.82
N GLN A 480 28.28 41.37 -9.30
CA GLN A 480 28.83 40.57 -10.41
C GLN A 480 29.27 39.14 -10.06
N ALA A 481 29.50 38.77 -8.78
CA ALA A 481 30.16 37.50 -8.44
C ALA A 481 29.19 36.35 -8.09
N GLY A 482 28.18 36.58 -7.24
CA GLY A 482 27.31 35.52 -6.72
C GLY A 482 26.35 34.91 -7.75
N SER A 483 25.68 35.76 -8.54
CA SER A 483 24.72 35.33 -9.57
C SER A 483 25.38 34.53 -10.71
N LEU A 484 26.58 34.95 -11.11
CA LEU A 484 27.36 34.28 -12.14
C LEU A 484 27.89 32.91 -11.65
N SER A 485 28.26 32.81 -10.36
CA SER A 485 28.76 31.57 -9.77
C SER A 485 27.68 30.47 -9.71
N PHE A 486 26.46 30.79 -9.29
CA PHE A 486 25.36 29.82 -9.33
C PHE A 486 24.97 29.44 -10.76
N LEU A 487 24.91 30.40 -11.69
CA LEU A 487 24.59 30.10 -13.09
C LEU A 487 25.61 29.14 -13.71
N ASN A 488 26.89 29.28 -13.37
CA ASN A 488 27.94 28.36 -13.80
C ASN A 488 27.75 26.97 -13.17
N PHE A 489 27.44 26.90 -11.88
CA PHE A 489 27.11 25.65 -11.20
C PHE A 489 25.89 24.95 -11.82
N PHE A 490 24.82 25.70 -12.11
CA PHE A 490 23.61 25.20 -12.79
C PHE A 490 23.97 24.60 -14.15
N LYS A 491 24.66 25.36 -15.02
CA LYS A 491 25.09 24.89 -16.35
C LYS A 491 25.92 23.61 -16.25
N LYS A 492 26.91 23.59 -15.35
CA LYS A 492 27.77 22.42 -15.08
C LYS A 492 26.96 21.21 -14.62
N THR A 493 25.94 21.43 -13.78
CA THR A 493 25.04 20.37 -13.30
C THR A 493 24.19 19.81 -14.42
N MET A 494 23.56 20.68 -15.24
CA MET A 494 22.77 20.25 -16.40
C MET A 494 23.63 19.48 -17.42
N SER A 495 24.85 19.97 -17.73
CA SER A 495 25.75 19.26 -18.64
C SER A 495 26.17 17.88 -18.12
N LYS A 496 26.35 17.71 -16.81
CA LYS A 496 26.64 16.39 -16.21
C LYS A 496 25.44 15.46 -16.29
N LEU A 497 24.25 15.98 -16.05
CA LEU A 497 22.99 15.24 -16.13
C LEU A 497 22.80 14.71 -17.56
N ASP A 498 22.90 15.59 -18.57
CA ASP A 498 22.80 15.19 -19.97
C ASP A 498 23.88 14.17 -20.37
N ALA A 499 25.13 14.36 -19.91
CA ALA A 499 26.22 13.43 -20.16
C ALA A 499 25.97 12.04 -19.52
N ALA A 500 25.35 12.00 -18.34
CA ALA A 500 24.98 10.76 -17.67
C ALA A 500 23.88 10.00 -18.43
N ASN A 501 22.86 10.71 -18.93
CA ASN A 501 21.80 10.12 -19.77
C ASN A 501 22.37 9.61 -21.11
N ILE A 502 23.26 10.36 -21.76
CA ILE A 502 23.96 9.91 -22.97
C ILE A 502 24.77 8.63 -22.69
N TRP A 503 25.46 8.59 -21.55
CA TRP A 503 26.22 7.39 -21.16
C TRP A 503 25.31 6.19 -20.95
N GLU A 504 24.16 6.36 -20.29
CA GLU A 504 23.22 5.27 -20.04
C GLU A 504 22.66 4.70 -21.36
N ILE A 505 22.15 5.54 -22.26
CA ILE A 505 21.62 5.09 -23.56
C ILE A 505 22.67 4.28 -24.32
N LYS A 506 23.95 4.72 -24.25
CA LYS A 506 25.05 4.08 -24.97
C LYS A 506 25.51 2.75 -24.34
N ASN A 507 25.46 2.61 -23.02
CA ASN A 507 26.11 1.50 -22.31
C ASN A 507 25.13 0.55 -21.60
N CYS A 508 23.90 0.98 -21.35
CA CYS A 508 22.89 0.26 -20.55
C CYS A 508 21.69 -0.19 -21.39
N ARG A 509 21.82 -0.20 -22.71
CA ARG A 509 20.77 -0.64 -23.65
C ARG A 509 21.30 -1.76 -24.54
N THR A 510 20.50 -2.81 -24.70
CA THR A 510 20.76 -3.95 -25.58
C THR A 510 19.53 -4.27 -26.43
N ASN A 511 19.71 -5.00 -27.53
CA ASN A 511 18.60 -5.41 -28.39
C ASN A 511 17.91 -6.65 -27.83
N VAL A 512 16.59 -6.63 -27.76
CA VAL A 512 15.75 -7.80 -27.47
C VAL A 512 15.12 -8.26 -28.78
N ASN A 513 15.58 -9.38 -29.33
CA ASN A 513 15.00 -9.98 -30.54
C ASN A 513 14.15 -11.20 -30.14
N ASP A 514 12.93 -11.30 -30.67
CA ASP A 514 12.05 -12.48 -30.56
C ASP A 514 11.92 -13.07 -29.13
N LYS A 515 11.70 -12.19 -28.14
CA LYS A 515 11.56 -12.53 -26.70
C LYS A 515 12.78 -13.18 -26.04
N LYS A 516 13.95 -13.18 -26.70
CA LYS A 516 15.20 -13.63 -26.11
C LYS A 516 16.09 -12.45 -25.76
N PHE A 517 16.45 -12.36 -24.48
CA PHE A 517 17.41 -11.37 -23.99
C PHE A 517 18.83 -11.88 -24.24
N LEU A 518 19.57 -11.19 -25.09
CA LEU A 518 20.97 -11.51 -25.35
C LEU A 518 21.86 -10.70 -24.39
N ILE A 519 22.58 -11.40 -23.53
CA ILE A 519 23.52 -10.79 -22.59
C ILE A 519 24.69 -10.17 -23.40
N PRO A 520 24.89 -8.84 -23.39
CA PRO A 520 25.92 -8.19 -24.20
C PRO A 520 27.31 -8.55 -23.69
N GLU A 521 28.28 -8.82 -24.57
CA GLU A 521 29.64 -9.26 -24.19
C GLU A 521 30.25 -8.44 -23.04
N LYS A 522 30.10 -7.11 -23.11
CA LYS A 522 30.51 -6.18 -22.07
C LYS A 522 29.28 -5.63 -21.33
N LEU A 523 29.24 -5.85 -20.01
CA LEU A 523 28.24 -5.26 -19.12
C LEU A 523 28.60 -3.80 -18.79
N PRO A 524 27.59 -2.94 -18.52
CA PRO A 524 27.82 -1.57 -18.07
C PRO A 524 28.62 -1.50 -16.77
N ASP A 525 29.54 -0.55 -16.68
CA ASP A 525 30.35 -0.30 -15.48
C ASP A 525 29.85 0.95 -14.73
N PHE A 526 29.22 0.71 -13.59
CA PHE A 526 28.71 1.75 -12.69
C PHE A 526 29.75 2.28 -11.71
N GLY A 527 30.92 1.64 -11.57
CA GLY A 527 32.00 2.08 -10.69
C GLY A 527 31.55 2.36 -9.25
N ASP A 528 31.75 3.59 -8.79
CA ASP A 528 31.35 4.09 -7.47
C ASP A 528 29.88 4.58 -7.41
N TYR A 529 29.07 4.19 -8.39
CA TYR A 529 27.67 4.59 -8.58
C TYR A 529 27.46 6.08 -8.84
N ARG A 530 28.52 6.87 -9.06
CA ARG A 530 28.41 8.32 -9.29
C ARG A 530 27.50 8.66 -10.47
N LYS A 531 27.49 7.83 -11.52
CA LYS A 531 26.62 8.04 -12.68
C LYS A 531 25.13 8.01 -12.32
N LEU A 532 24.73 7.16 -11.37
CA LEU A 532 23.35 7.11 -10.86
C LEU A 532 22.97 8.45 -10.21
N ALA A 533 23.87 9.03 -9.40
CA ALA A 533 23.66 10.35 -8.83
C ALA A 533 23.60 11.46 -9.89
N GLU A 534 24.48 11.42 -10.88
CA GLU A 534 24.60 12.48 -11.89
C GLU A 534 23.35 12.61 -12.77
N LYS A 535 22.66 11.50 -13.07
CA LYS A 535 21.37 11.51 -13.79
C LYS A 535 20.25 12.29 -13.11
N SER A 536 20.29 12.41 -11.78
CA SER A 536 19.21 13.08 -11.02
C SER A 536 19.73 14.23 -10.14
N MET A 537 20.97 14.68 -10.36
CA MET A 537 21.59 15.75 -9.56
C MET A 537 20.85 17.09 -9.67
N GLY A 538 19.97 17.26 -10.67
CA GLY A 538 19.03 18.37 -10.76
C GLY A 538 18.19 18.57 -9.49
N HIS A 539 17.94 17.50 -8.71
CA HIS A 539 17.31 17.58 -7.39
C HIS A 539 17.98 18.57 -6.43
N ALA A 540 19.31 18.68 -6.48
CA ALA A 540 20.08 19.52 -5.56
C ALA A 540 20.03 21.01 -5.92
N LEU A 541 19.49 21.40 -7.09
CA LEU A 541 19.59 22.77 -7.61
C LEU A 541 18.87 23.81 -6.74
N GLY A 542 17.66 23.52 -6.25
CA GLY A 542 16.94 24.41 -5.35
C GLY A 542 17.70 24.70 -4.03
N PRO A 543 18.08 23.68 -3.26
CA PRO A 543 18.95 23.83 -2.08
C PRO A 543 20.28 24.53 -2.38
N ALA A 544 20.93 24.20 -3.50
CA ALA A 544 22.15 24.88 -3.93
C ALA A 544 21.90 26.38 -4.17
N ALA A 545 20.82 26.75 -4.88
CA ALA A 545 20.46 28.14 -5.13
C ALA A 545 20.27 28.93 -3.82
N ILE A 546 19.67 28.29 -2.79
CA ILE A 546 19.54 28.88 -1.45
C ILE A 546 20.92 29.14 -0.82
N MET A 547 21.85 28.18 -0.91
CA MET A 547 23.21 28.38 -0.37
C MET A 547 23.95 29.52 -1.08
N PHE A 548 23.90 29.58 -2.41
CA PHE A 548 24.52 30.67 -3.18
C PHE A 548 23.87 32.03 -2.86
N ALA A 549 22.54 32.09 -2.70
CA ALA A 549 21.84 33.31 -2.31
C ALA A 549 22.27 33.83 -0.91
N LEU A 550 22.79 32.93 -0.07
CA LEU A 550 23.28 33.22 1.28
C LEU A 550 24.80 33.43 1.33
N GLY A 551 25.45 33.46 0.17
CA GLY A 551 26.86 33.83 0.01
C GLY A 551 27.83 32.65 -0.05
N CYS A 552 27.35 31.41 -0.05
CA CYS A 552 28.20 30.24 -0.26
C CYS A 552 28.62 30.11 -1.74
N ASN A 553 29.69 29.36 -1.99
CA ASN A 553 30.21 29.03 -3.32
C ASN A 553 30.66 27.56 -3.41
N GLU A 554 31.04 27.09 -4.60
CA GLU A 554 31.42 25.68 -4.84
C GLU A 554 32.63 25.20 -4.01
N GLU A 555 33.50 26.12 -3.57
CA GLU A 555 34.70 25.78 -2.82
C GLU A 555 34.47 25.64 -1.32
N ASP A 556 33.34 26.12 -0.81
CA ASP A 556 33.02 26.04 0.61
C ASP A 556 32.75 24.59 1.03
N GLU A 557 33.33 24.17 2.15
CA GLU A 557 33.15 22.82 2.70
C GLU A 557 31.69 22.49 3.00
N GLU A 558 30.91 23.48 3.46
CA GLU A 558 29.46 23.35 3.65
C GLU A 558 28.73 22.93 2.37
N PHE A 559 29.07 23.56 1.25
CA PHE A 559 28.46 23.29 -0.05
C PHE A 559 28.91 21.91 -0.58
N LYS A 560 30.19 21.57 -0.43
CA LYS A 560 30.73 20.24 -0.78
C LYS A 560 30.05 19.14 0.02
N ASN A 561 29.83 19.33 1.32
CA ASN A 561 29.13 18.39 2.18
C ASN A 561 27.65 18.24 1.79
N LEU A 562 26.97 19.34 1.43
CA LEU A 562 25.59 19.28 0.94
C LEU A 562 25.48 18.49 -0.37
N LEU A 563 26.37 18.74 -1.34
CA LEU A 563 26.38 17.96 -2.58
C LEU A 563 26.73 16.50 -2.34
N SER A 564 27.61 16.20 -1.38
CA SER A 564 27.89 14.81 -1.00
C SER A 564 26.67 14.12 -0.37
N PHE A 565 25.89 14.85 0.43
CA PHE A 565 24.61 14.36 0.94
C PHE A 565 23.66 13.99 -0.21
N PHE A 566 23.42 14.92 -1.14
CA PHE A 566 22.53 14.66 -2.28
C PHE A 566 23.03 13.52 -3.17
N ARG A 567 24.34 13.43 -3.41
CA ARG A 567 24.93 12.32 -4.16
C ARG A 567 24.59 10.97 -3.52
N HIS A 568 24.83 10.81 -2.21
CA HIS A 568 24.57 9.54 -1.54
C HIS A 568 23.07 9.25 -1.38
N TYR A 569 22.25 10.28 -1.12
CA TYR A 569 20.80 10.15 -1.11
C TYR A 569 20.28 9.64 -2.47
N ILE A 570 20.70 10.25 -3.58
CA ILE A 570 20.25 9.86 -4.92
C ILE A 570 20.75 8.46 -5.27
N ILE A 571 22.00 8.11 -4.95
CA ILE A 571 22.49 6.74 -5.16
C ILE A 571 21.64 5.72 -4.38
N ALA A 572 21.36 5.98 -3.11
CA ALA A 572 20.54 5.08 -2.30
C ALA A 572 19.13 4.91 -2.89
N ARG A 573 18.52 6.00 -3.35
CA ARG A 573 17.22 5.98 -4.01
C ARG A 573 17.25 5.18 -5.32
N GLN A 574 18.20 5.47 -6.20
CA GLN A 574 18.30 4.80 -7.50
C GLN A 574 18.64 3.31 -7.38
N LEU A 575 19.54 2.94 -6.46
CA LEU A 575 19.83 1.53 -6.18
C LEU A 575 18.60 0.78 -5.66
N ASN A 576 17.79 1.45 -4.83
CA ASN A 576 16.55 0.87 -4.36
C ASN A 576 15.56 0.68 -5.51
N ASP A 577 15.39 1.68 -6.37
CA ASP A 577 14.48 1.62 -7.53
C ASP A 577 14.95 0.54 -8.52
N ASP A 578 16.24 0.52 -8.89
CA ASP A 578 16.86 -0.49 -9.74
C ASP A 578 16.63 -1.92 -9.21
N ALA A 579 16.66 -2.12 -7.89
CA ALA A 579 16.42 -3.42 -7.26
C ALA A 579 14.97 -3.91 -7.40
N HIS A 580 14.00 -3.02 -7.58
CA HIS A 580 12.60 -3.39 -7.80
C HIS A 580 12.32 -3.61 -9.29
N ASP A 581 12.97 -2.84 -10.17
CA ASP A 581 12.62 -2.80 -11.59
C ASP A 581 13.56 -3.67 -12.48
N TRP A 582 14.63 -4.25 -11.92
CA TRP A 582 15.69 -4.96 -12.68
C TRP A 582 15.18 -5.98 -13.69
N LEU A 583 14.14 -6.76 -13.35
CA LEU A 583 13.64 -7.82 -14.23
C LEU A 583 12.90 -7.23 -15.43
N ASP A 584 12.05 -6.25 -15.19
CA ASP A 584 11.27 -5.59 -16.24
C ASP A 584 12.18 -4.74 -17.13
N ASP A 585 13.18 -4.09 -16.54
CA ASP A 585 14.25 -3.40 -17.25
C ASP A 585 14.97 -4.38 -18.20
N LEU A 586 15.44 -5.52 -17.70
CA LEU A 586 16.13 -6.52 -18.54
C LEU A 586 15.23 -7.02 -19.67
N LYS A 587 13.94 -7.30 -19.40
CA LYS A 587 12.97 -7.71 -20.43
C LYS A 587 12.80 -6.66 -21.54
N LYS A 588 12.97 -5.38 -21.21
CA LYS A 588 12.94 -4.25 -22.17
C LYS A 588 14.29 -3.98 -22.84
N GLY A 589 15.33 -4.75 -22.52
CA GLY A 589 16.68 -4.55 -23.04
C GLY A 589 17.45 -3.46 -22.29
N GLN A 590 17.03 -3.14 -21.07
CA GLN A 590 17.65 -2.16 -20.20
C GLN A 590 18.47 -2.86 -19.12
N ILE A 591 19.74 -2.50 -18.96
CA ILE A 591 20.63 -3.13 -17.98
C ILE A 591 20.98 -2.10 -16.90
N ASN A 592 20.16 -2.05 -15.87
CA ASN A 592 20.36 -1.18 -14.70
C ASN A 592 21.43 -1.76 -13.75
N SER A 593 21.74 -1.06 -12.65
CA SER A 593 22.83 -1.47 -11.76
C SER A 593 22.58 -2.80 -11.03
N ALA A 594 21.32 -3.14 -10.78
CA ALA A 594 20.93 -4.42 -10.20
C ALA A 594 21.03 -5.55 -11.23
N GLY A 595 20.54 -5.32 -12.45
CA GLY A 595 20.62 -6.23 -13.58
C GLY A 595 22.06 -6.60 -13.93
N VAL A 596 23.01 -5.66 -13.85
CA VAL A 596 24.45 -5.96 -14.01
C VAL A 596 24.90 -7.05 -13.04
N LYS A 597 24.60 -6.91 -11.75
CA LYS A 597 25.02 -7.90 -10.73
C LYS A 597 24.39 -9.27 -10.95
N VAL A 598 23.12 -9.32 -11.35
CA VAL A 598 22.43 -10.58 -11.67
C VAL A 598 23.10 -11.26 -12.86
N LEU A 599 23.41 -10.51 -13.91
CA LEU A 599 24.06 -11.05 -15.12
C LEU A 599 25.52 -11.46 -14.87
N GLU A 600 26.26 -10.76 -14.02
CA GLU A 600 27.60 -11.15 -13.58
C GLU A 600 27.57 -12.50 -12.87
N LYS A 601 26.65 -12.67 -11.90
CA LYS A 601 26.47 -13.93 -11.17
C LYS A 601 26.02 -15.08 -12.08
N TYR A 602 25.15 -14.80 -13.03
CA TYR A 602 24.74 -15.79 -14.03
C TYR A 602 25.92 -16.29 -14.87
N ARG A 603 26.79 -15.38 -15.33
CA ARG A 603 28.01 -15.74 -16.10
C ARG A 603 29.01 -16.57 -15.31
N GLU A 604 29.08 -16.38 -13.99
CA GLU A 604 29.91 -17.21 -13.11
C GLU A 604 29.36 -18.63 -12.98
N ALA A 605 28.04 -18.80 -13.08
CA ALA A 605 27.35 -20.06 -12.79
C ALA A 605 27.03 -20.92 -14.02
N ALA A 606 26.90 -20.36 -15.22
CA ALA A 606 26.42 -21.06 -16.41
C ALA A 606 27.36 -20.92 -17.63
N GLU A 607 27.60 -22.04 -18.33
CA GLU A 607 28.23 -22.06 -19.64
C GLU A 607 27.19 -21.79 -20.73
N GLY A 608 26.84 -20.52 -20.98
CA GLY A 608 25.91 -20.14 -22.05
C GLY A 608 25.37 -18.71 -21.94
N PHE A 609 24.79 -18.20 -23.03
CA PHE A 609 24.27 -16.81 -23.15
C PHE A 609 22.73 -16.73 -23.21
N ASP A 610 22.01 -17.82 -22.89
CA ASP A 610 20.54 -17.89 -22.95
C ASP A 610 19.95 -18.17 -21.55
N PRO A 611 19.81 -17.14 -20.69
CA PRO A 611 19.27 -17.31 -19.34
C PRO A 611 17.75 -17.51 -19.33
N ASP A 612 17.28 -18.46 -18.52
CA ASP A 612 15.88 -18.52 -18.11
C ASP A 612 15.60 -17.40 -17.08
N TRP A 613 14.45 -16.72 -17.22
CA TRP A 613 14.02 -15.68 -16.28
C TRP A 613 13.92 -16.21 -14.84
N ALA A 614 13.46 -17.45 -14.67
CA ALA A 614 13.37 -18.08 -13.35
C ALA A 614 14.75 -18.26 -12.69
N ASP A 615 15.79 -18.55 -13.48
CA ASP A 615 17.16 -18.68 -12.99
C ASP A 615 17.73 -17.33 -12.57
N LEU A 616 17.47 -16.26 -13.35
CA LEU A 616 17.88 -14.91 -13.00
C LEU A 616 17.19 -14.40 -11.74
N GLU A 617 15.88 -14.66 -11.58
CA GLU A 617 15.13 -14.31 -10.37
C GLU A 617 15.70 -15.02 -9.15
N LYS A 618 16.05 -16.30 -9.30
CA LYS A 618 16.69 -17.07 -8.24
C LYS A 618 18.06 -16.47 -7.87
N ILE A 619 18.90 -16.16 -8.86
CA ILE A 619 20.18 -15.49 -8.60
C ILE A 619 19.96 -14.16 -7.87
N PHE A 620 18.97 -13.37 -8.31
CA PHE A 620 18.65 -12.11 -7.66
C PHE A 620 18.30 -12.32 -6.18
N TRP A 621 17.32 -13.17 -5.89
CA TRP A 621 16.85 -13.38 -4.52
C TRP A 621 17.88 -14.06 -3.62
N TYR A 622 18.66 -15.00 -4.13
CA TYR A 622 19.61 -15.75 -3.32
C TYR A 622 20.96 -15.04 -3.14
N GLU A 623 21.43 -14.30 -4.15
CA GLU A 623 22.82 -13.82 -4.19
C GLU A 623 22.96 -12.30 -4.30
N VAL A 624 22.03 -11.60 -4.95
CA VAL A 624 22.21 -10.17 -5.29
C VAL A 624 21.40 -9.22 -4.40
N ALA A 625 20.16 -9.57 -4.05
CA ALA A 625 19.22 -8.67 -3.37
C ALA A 625 19.78 -8.14 -2.04
N GLU A 626 20.43 -8.99 -1.24
CA GLU A 626 21.05 -8.59 0.02
C GLU A 626 22.21 -7.61 -0.19
N ASP A 627 23.06 -7.84 -1.19
CA ASP A 627 24.18 -6.97 -1.50
C ASP A 627 23.70 -5.58 -1.94
N ILE A 628 22.69 -5.49 -2.80
CA ILE A 628 22.10 -4.21 -3.20
C ILE A 628 21.46 -3.49 -2.01
N CYS A 629 20.66 -4.20 -1.19
CA CYS A 629 20.05 -3.60 -0.01
C CYS A 629 21.12 -3.08 0.98
N ASN A 630 22.21 -3.81 1.17
CA ASN A 630 23.32 -3.36 2.01
C ASN A 630 24.01 -2.12 1.42
N LYS A 631 24.15 -2.03 0.09
CA LYS A 631 24.66 -0.82 -0.59
C LYS A 631 23.73 0.38 -0.45
N VAL A 632 22.42 0.19 -0.51
CA VAL A 632 21.42 1.24 -0.21
C VAL A 632 21.64 1.76 1.21
N LEU A 633 21.75 0.86 2.20
CA LEU A 633 21.97 1.24 3.61
C LEU A 633 23.31 1.93 3.84
N GLU A 634 24.38 1.49 3.17
CA GLU A 634 25.69 2.13 3.20
C GLU A 634 25.60 3.59 2.72
N HIS A 635 24.91 3.83 1.59
CA HIS A 635 24.74 5.18 1.06
C HIS A 635 23.79 6.05 1.89
N VAL A 636 22.75 5.47 2.52
CA VAL A 636 21.94 6.17 3.52
C VAL A 636 22.81 6.66 4.69
N ASP A 637 23.69 5.80 5.20
CA ASP A 637 24.60 6.15 6.30
C ASP A 637 25.63 7.20 5.89
N LEU A 638 26.18 7.10 4.68
CA LEU A 638 27.08 8.11 4.13
C LEU A 638 26.37 9.46 3.96
N ALA A 639 25.14 9.47 3.44
CA ALA A 639 24.33 10.67 3.31
C ALA A 639 24.13 11.34 4.68
N ARG A 640 23.73 10.56 5.69
CA ARG A 640 23.54 11.05 7.07
C ARG A 640 24.84 11.62 7.66
N LYS A 641 25.97 10.92 7.48
CA LYS A 641 27.30 11.40 7.93
C LYS A 641 27.71 12.71 7.26
N THR A 642 27.44 12.88 5.97
CA THR A 642 27.79 14.11 5.25
C THR A 642 26.84 15.26 5.60
N LEU A 643 25.55 14.98 5.81
CA LEU A 643 24.57 15.97 6.26
C LEU A 643 24.93 16.52 7.64
N ALA A 644 25.38 15.67 8.56
CA ALA A 644 25.83 16.07 9.90
C ALA A 644 27.06 16.99 9.89
N ARG A 645 27.80 17.07 8.76
CA ARG A 645 28.93 17.98 8.57
C ARG A 645 28.55 19.32 7.94
N VAL A 646 27.28 19.49 7.57
CA VAL A 646 26.74 20.77 7.08
C VAL A 646 26.31 21.58 8.30
N ALA A 647 27.23 22.32 8.92
CA ALA A 647 27.03 22.99 10.20
C ALA A 647 25.95 24.07 10.14
N ILE A 648 25.60 24.56 8.94
CA ILE A 648 24.55 25.56 8.77
C ILE A 648 23.13 24.98 8.93
N ILE A 649 22.97 23.66 8.85
CA ILE A 649 21.68 22.99 9.07
C ILE A 649 21.45 22.80 10.58
N GLU A 650 20.55 23.60 11.14
CA GLU A 650 20.19 23.58 12.57
C GLU A 650 19.25 22.42 12.92
N LYS A 651 18.46 21.95 11.95
CA LYS A 651 17.45 20.89 12.11
C LYS A 651 17.67 19.78 11.06
N PRO A 652 18.74 18.97 11.19
CA PRO A 652 19.08 17.93 10.20
C PRO A 652 17.98 16.89 10.01
N GLY A 653 17.20 16.61 11.07
CA GLY A 653 16.07 15.68 11.03
C GLY A 653 14.97 16.02 10.01
N ILE A 654 14.93 17.25 9.47
CA ILE A 654 14.02 17.60 8.37
C ILE A 654 14.52 16.99 7.05
N MET A 655 15.82 17.05 6.78
CA MET A 655 16.46 16.51 5.58
C MET A 655 16.68 15.00 5.67
N GLU A 656 16.92 14.47 6.88
CA GLU A 656 17.06 13.01 7.10
C GLU A 656 15.81 12.22 6.72
N LYS A 657 14.62 12.84 6.78
CA LYS A 657 13.36 12.21 6.33
C LYS A 657 13.37 11.79 4.87
N LEU A 658 14.21 12.41 4.04
CA LEU A 658 14.38 12.01 2.64
C LEU A 658 15.02 10.61 2.50
N LEU A 659 15.75 10.16 3.52
CA LEU A 659 16.43 8.86 3.52
C LEU A 659 15.50 7.71 3.95
N GLU A 660 14.45 8.00 4.71
CA GLU A 660 13.55 7.00 5.31
C GLU A 660 12.94 6.03 4.30
N PRO A 661 12.45 6.45 3.11
CA PRO A 661 11.81 5.53 2.16
C PRO A 661 12.76 4.43 1.67
N ALA A 662 13.96 4.80 1.24
CA ALA A 662 14.97 3.84 0.75
C ALA A 662 15.49 2.95 1.90
N GLU A 663 15.71 3.53 3.08
CA GLU A 663 16.16 2.77 4.26
C GLU A 663 15.12 1.74 4.71
N ALA A 664 13.85 2.15 4.81
CA ALA A 664 12.77 1.27 5.21
C ALA A 664 12.53 0.15 4.18
N SER A 665 12.59 0.50 2.89
CA SER A 665 12.47 -0.45 1.78
C SER A 665 13.58 -1.52 1.83
N ALA A 666 14.85 -1.11 1.90
CA ALA A 666 15.98 -2.04 1.99
C ALA A 666 15.93 -2.94 3.22
N LYS A 667 15.62 -2.39 4.41
CA LYS A 667 15.45 -3.18 5.64
C LYS A 667 14.31 -4.19 5.53
N LYS A 668 13.20 -3.79 4.92
CA LYS A 668 12.04 -4.66 4.68
C LYS A 668 12.41 -5.80 3.74
N ALA A 669 13.06 -5.52 2.61
CA ALA A 669 13.49 -6.52 1.64
C ALA A 669 14.45 -7.57 2.23
N ILE A 670 15.43 -7.15 3.06
CA ILE A 670 16.33 -8.07 3.76
C ILE A 670 15.55 -9.02 4.69
N ASN A 671 14.58 -8.50 5.43
CA ASN A 671 13.75 -9.32 6.32
C ASN A 671 12.83 -10.26 5.55
N GLU A 672 12.20 -9.79 4.47
CA GLU A 672 11.30 -10.60 3.63
C GLU A 672 12.06 -11.72 2.91
N ARG A 673 13.28 -11.47 2.42
CA ARG A 673 14.15 -12.50 1.82
C ARG A 673 14.36 -13.69 2.77
N ALA A 674 14.57 -13.44 4.06
CA ALA A 674 14.75 -14.52 5.03
C ALA A 674 13.50 -15.42 5.12
N GLU A 675 12.31 -14.85 5.01
CA GLU A 675 11.04 -15.60 4.98
C GLU A 675 10.83 -16.30 3.64
N THR A 676 11.16 -15.66 2.51
CA THR A 676 11.12 -16.28 1.17
C THR A 676 12.03 -17.50 1.09
N ILE A 677 13.25 -17.44 1.64
CA ILE A 677 14.16 -18.61 1.68
C ILE A 677 13.56 -19.74 2.51
N LYS A 678 12.88 -19.44 3.64
CA LYS A 678 12.18 -20.47 4.43
C LYS A 678 11.01 -21.09 3.66
N PHE A 679 10.25 -20.27 2.94
CA PHE A 679 9.16 -20.75 2.06
C PHE A 679 9.70 -21.70 0.99
N LEU A 680 10.72 -21.30 0.23
CA LEU A 680 11.30 -22.12 -0.84
C LEU A 680 11.90 -23.44 -0.34
N ARG A 681 12.36 -23.50 0.92
CA ARG A 681 12.81 -24.75 1.55
C ARG A 681 11.67 -25.69 1.93
N ALA A 682 10.53 -25.14 2.33
CA ALA A 682 9.34 -25.93 2.72
C ALA A 682 8.51 -26.41 1.51
N PHE A 683 8.71 -25.79 0.34
CA PHE A 683 8.07 -26.17 -0.92
C PHE A 683 8.79 -27.31 -1.67
N ARG A 684 10.03 -27.63 -1.27
CA ARG A 684 10.73 -28.84 -1.73
C ARG A 684 10.28 -30.05 -0.93
#